data_AF-A0A2E9MLB7-F1
#
_entry.id   AF-A0A2E9MLB7-F1
#
_cell.length_a   1.000
_cell.length_b   1.000
_cell.length_c   1.000
_cell.angle_alpha   90.00
_cell.angle_beta   90.00
_cell.angle_gamma   90.00
#
_symmetry.space_group_name_H-M   'P 1'
#
loop_
_entity.id
_entity.type
_entity.pdbx_description
1 polymer ?
#
loop_
_entity_poly.entity_id
_entity_poly.type
_entity_poly.pdbx_seq_one_letter_code
_entity_poly.pdbx_strand_id
1 'polypeptide(L)'
;MPHITADLPAENVPSWALWQRQLMGTMEQVVEPYLEHFTRDDGEFTGEFIWEDAWGGGSPDDYFEPFFNWPLVYLMGGSERLLALAQRQFDAVTGQLMRLGSYHKEYGFREDQMHQSEADVLFYHLCLAHPGHDRRRDQARRFAGFYLNEDPEAINYDPEKKLVLSGLNGSKGAFVAPREGQPRPYNPVGTTMEPYGLPFFDLPGIESVKDLADPGNAQRMAMAMQDRWQAGDSPANLAITSMMTNAFLMTGEEKYREWVVEYTDAWLERGKANGGLLPDQVGPSGKVGEFVGGKWYGGRYGWTFPHGFLTMHFATVDAGANAFLLTHDDRYLDLPRRQMDRILELGEMRDPRAEHMSVGANWQKQLDAIPHGEKTFLVPYRYGDAGWFDWQPMSALYPVYLWHLSMRDDDWERVERLQEKEANDWNQVHSFRDKHDAGHEQPWVNFLAGRNSDYPERIQQATYQQLCRRMAQTRADQDVGTQHHIHHWQWGNPVSSEALIQLTMGAPQPIYNGGLLHARVRYFDVERRRPGLPADVAALVESLAADRTVVRLVNTSATQARTVLLQAGAFGEHRFTAAEYESRTSEWPGHLGGYAGTYSAEPVTRQSRSVDVDGHLQVELPPSMEIRLNLATQRYVNEPSYETPL
;
A
#
# COMPACT_ATOMS: atom_id res chain seq x y z
N MET A 1 -8.19 -2.85 -31.96
CA MET A 1 -7.13 -3.09 -30.98
C MET A 1 -5.97 -3.79 -31.68
N PRO A 2 -4.73 -3.32 -31.54
CA PRO A 2 -3.56 -3.99 -32.10
C PRO A 2 -3.38 -5.38 -31.46
N HIS A 3 -2.93 -6.34 -32.28
CA HIS A 3 -2.73 -7.73 -31.91
C HIS A 3 -1.33 -8.18 -32.31
N ILE A 4 -0.58 -8.77 -31.38
CA ILE A 4 0.73 -9.37 -31.63
C ILE A 4 0.67 -10.85 -31.27
N THR A 5 1.12 -11.73 -32.16
CA THR A 5 1.36 -13.14 -31.83
C THR A 5 2.86 -13.33 -31.58
N ALA A 6 3.22 -13.77 -30.37
CA ALA A 6 4.60 -14.12 -30.03
C ALA A 6 5.06 -15.33 -30.83
N ASP A 7 6.24 -15.24 -31.46
CA ASP A 7 6.79 -16.30 -32.31
C ASP A 7 8.23 -16.70 -31.93
N LEU A 8 8.77 -16.13 -30.84
CA LEU A 8 10.07 -16.52 -30.32
C LEU A 8 9.88 -17.65 -29.29
N PRO A 9 10.50 -18.83 -29.49
CA PRO A 9 10.45 -19.88 -28.49
C PRO A 9 11.20 -19.43 -27.24
N ALA A 10 10.64 -19.73 -26.07
CA ALA A 10 11.33 -19.59 -24.80
C ALA A 10 12.40 -20.70 -24.65
N GLU A 11 13.52 -20.55 -25.38
CA GLU A 11 14.61 -21.55 -25.41
C GLU A 11 15.13 -21.89 -24.01
N ASN A 12 15.12 -20.90 -23.10
CA ASN A 12 15.31 -21.08 -21.68
C ASN A 12 14.15 -20.40 -20.96
N VAL A 13 13.19 -21.17 -20.45
CA VAL A 13 12.11 -20.63 -19.61
C VAL A 13 12.75 -20.04 -18.35
N PRO A 14 12.68 -18.72 -18.11
CA PRO A 14 13.38 -18.11 -16.98
C PRO A 14 12.85 -18.63 -15.65
N SER A 15 13.73 -18.87 -14.67
CA SER A 15 13.33 -19.36 -13.33
C SER A 15 12.28 -18.47 -12.67
N TRP A 16 12.38 -17.15 -12.83
CA TRP A 16 11.40 -16.20 -12.29
C TRP A 16 9.98 -16.45 -12.83
N ALA A 17 9.83 -16.90 -14.08
CA ALA A 17 8.53 -17.15 -14.69
C ALA A 17 7.85 -18.37 -14.07
N LEU A 18 8.62 -19.44 -13.82
CA LEU A 18 8.14 -20.63 -13.13
C LEU A 18 7.80 -20.34 -11.67
N TRP A 19 8.65 -19.59 -10.97
CA TRP A 19 8.39 -19.16 -9.59
C TRP A 19 7.12 -18.31 -9.48
N GLN A 20 6.83 -17.46 -10.47
CA GLN A 20 5.62 -16.63 -10.46
C GLN A 20 4.36 -17.47 -10.51
N ARG A 21 4.33 -18.49 -11.38
CA ARG A 21 3.21 -19.43 -11.45
C ARG A 21 3.11 -20.28 -10.19
N GLN A 22 4.24 -20.76 -9.66
CA GLN A 22 4.28 -21.53 -8.41
C GLN A 22 3.76 -20.70 -7.22
N LEU A 23 4.14 -19.43 -7.13
CA LEU A 23 3.75 -18.55 -6.04
C LEU A 23 2.24 -18.30 -6.04
N MET A 24 1.66 -17.93 -7.19
CA MET A 24 0.21 -17.76 -7.33
C MET A 24 -0.56 -19.05 -6.98
N GLY A 25 -0.10 -20.20 -7.46
CA GLY A 25 -0.72 -21.49 -7.17
C GLY A 25 -0.58 -21.92 -5.70
N THR A 26 0.51 -21.51 -5.03
CA THR A 26 0.71 -21.77 -3.60
C THR A 26 -0.23 -20.91 -2.77
N MET A 27 -0.38 -19.62 -3.07
CA MET A 27 -1.29 -18.70 -2.37
C MET A 27 -2.73 -19.19 -2.37
N GLU A 28 -3.19 -19.81 -3.46
CA GLU A 28 -4.51 -20.45 -3.53
C GLU A 28 -4.67 -21.61 -2.53
N GLN A 29 -3.62 -22.39 -2.28
CA GLN A 29 -3.68 -23.58 -1.43
C GLN A 29 -3.63 -23.24 0.06
N VAL A 30 -2.97 -22.14 0.42
CA VAL A 30 -2.69 -21.78 1.82
C VAL A 30 -3.79 -20.97 2.50
N VAL A 31 -4.74 -20.43 1.74
CA VAL A 31 -5.84 -19.62 2.31
C VAL A 31 -6.87 -20.46 3.06
N GLU A 32 -7.19 -21.68 2.60
CA GLU A 32 -8.19 -22.51 3.28
C GLU A 32 -7.72 -22.96 4.67
N PRO A 33 -6.50 -23.52 4.85
CA PRO A 33 -6.04 -23.90 6.18
C PRO A 33 -5.96 -22.72 7.16
N TYR A 34 -5.67 -21.51 6.65
CA TYR A 34 -5.70 -20.30 7.45
C TYR A 34 -7.12 -19.97 7.94
N LEU A 35 -8.11 -20.01 7.04
CA LEU A 35 -9.50 -19.72 7.39
C LEU A 35 -10.10 -20.77 8.31
N GLU A 36 -9.86 -22.06 8.06
CA GLU A 36 -10.28 -23.15 8.93
C GLU A 36 -9.73 -23.00 10.35
N HIS A 37 -8.54 -22.41 10.49
CA HIS A 37 -7.89 -22.22 11.77
C HIS A 37 -8.42 -21.00 12.52
N PHE A 38 -8.64 -19.86 11.86
CA PHE A 38 -8.96 -18.59 12.53
C PHE A 38 -10.43 -18.16 12.46
N THR A 39 -11.25 -18.77 11.60
CA THR A 39 -12.64 -18.35 11.37
C THR A 39 -13.65 -19.43 11.73
N ARG A 40 -14.85 -19.00 12.09
CA ARG A 40 -15.97 -19.87 12.45
C ARG A 40 -16.61 -20.50 11.21
N ASP A 41 -17.16 -21.69 11.35
CA ASP A 41 -17.90 -22.43 10.31
C ASP A 41 -19.36 -22.73 10.71
N ASP A 42 -19.87 -22.08 11.76
CA ASP A 42 -21.15 -22.37 12.39
C ASP A 42 -22.30 -21.45 11.92
N GLY A 43 -23.07 -21.93 10.95
CA GLY A 43 -24.35 -21.31 10.57
C GLY A 43 -24.18 -19.85 10.14
N GLU A 44 -24.89 -18.93 10.80
CA GLU A 44 -24.93 -17.50 10.44
C GLU A 44 -23.63 -16.74 10.73
N PHE A 45 -22.72 -17.27 11.56
CA PHE A 45 -21.44 -16.65 11.90
C PHE A 45 -20.28 -17.14 11.01
N THR A 46 -20.59 -17.90 9.97
CA THR A 46 -19.58 -18.47 9.07
C THR A 46 -18.69 -17.38 8.48
N GLY A 47 -17.37 -17.51 8.69
CA GLY A 47 -16.35 -16.56 8.25
C GLY A 47 -15.97 -15.51 9.29
N GLU A 48 -16.75 -15.30 10.34
CA GLU A 48 -16.31 -14.42 11.44
C GLU A 48 -15.06 -14.98 12.13
N PHE A 49 -14.19 -14.12 12.66
CA PHE A 49 -13.06 -14.59 13.45
C PHE A 49 -13.54 -15.27 14.74
N ILE A 50 -12.81 -16.30 15.15
CA ILE A 50 -12.97 -16.92 16.46
C ILE A 50 -12.50 -15.91 17.52
N TRP A 51 -13.43 -15.11 18.04
CA TRP A 51 -13.17 -14.07 19.02
C TRP A 51 -14.28 -13.99 20.07
N GLU A 52 -14.03 -13.30 21.19
CA GLU A 52 -15.05 -13.03 22.21
C GLU A 52 -16.20 -12.21 21.62
N ASP A 53 -17.44 -12.60 21.91
CA ASP A 53 -18.66 -11.94 21.40
C ASP A 53 -18.99 -10.61 22.11
N ALA A 54 -17.99 -10.00 22.73
CA ALA A 54 -18.03 -8.67 23.31
C ALA A 54 -16.80 -7.89 22.85
N TRP A 55 -16.98 -6.60 22.56
CA TRP A 55 -15.84 -5.75 22.21
C TRP A 55 -14.90 -5.60 23.41
N GLY A 56 -13.81 -6.36 23.40
CA GLY A 56 -12.80 -6.41 24.46
C GLY A 56 -11.71 -5.34 24.37
N GLY A 57 -11.72 -4.51 23.33
CA GLY A 57 -10.62 -3.60 22.97
C GLY A 57 -9.86 -4.09 21.73
N GLY A 58 -8.86 -3.32 21.29
CA GLY A 58 -8.21 -3.46 19.98
C GLY A 58 -8.67 -2.39 19.00
N SER A 59 -8.18 -2.44 17.76
CA SER A 59 -8.55 -1.50 16.70
C SER A 59 -9.39 -2.24 15.64
N PRO A 60 -10.55 -1.72 15.16
CA PRO A 60 -11.42 -2.49 14.26
C PRO A 60 -10.80 -2.85 12.90
N ASP A 61 -9.89 -2.04 12.40
CA ASP A 61 -9.10 -2.30 11.19
C ASP A 61 -8.33 -3.61 11.25
N ASP A 62 -7.89 -4.03 12.45
CA ASP A 62 -7.15 -5.26 12.69
C ASP A 62 -7.85 -6.53 12.13
N TYR A 63 -9.18 -6.49 11.97
CA TYR A 63 -9.99 -7.57 11.42
C TYR A 63 -9.95 -7.63 9.88
N PHE A 64 -9.71 -6.51 9.20
CA PHE A 64 -9.63 -6.47 7.73
C PHE A 64 -8.21 -6.73 7.22
N GLU A 65 -7.20 -6.36 8.03
CA GLU A 65 -5.78 -6.48 7.70
C GLU A 65 -5.33 -7.87 7.19
N PRO A 66 -5.88 -9.02 7.62
CA PRO A 66 -5.39 -10.31 7.11
C PRO A 66 -5.82 -10.61 5.67
N PHE A 67 -6.71 -9.82 5.09
CA PHE A 67 -7.31 -10.09 3.78
C PHE A 67 -6.97 -9.03 2.73
N PHE A 68 -6.38 -7.90 3.12
CA PHE A 68 -6.20 -6.72 2.27
C PHE A 68 -5.52 -7.00 0.93
N ASN A 69 -4.58 -7.95 0.89
CA ASN A 69 -3.77 -8.28 -0.27
C ASN A 69 -4.35 -9.42 -1.14
N TRP A 70 -5.46 -10.05 -0.73
CA TRP A 70 -6.06 -11.18 -1.48
C TRP A 70 -6.66 -10.75 -2.82
N PRO A 71 -7.42 -9.64 -2.91
CA PRO A 71 -7.93 -9.18 -4.20
C PRO A 71 -6.81 -8.71 -5.14
N LEU A 72 -5.68 -8.21 -4.60
CA LEU A 72 -4.51 -7.85 -5.40
C LEU A 72 -3.89 -9.07 -6.09
N VAL A 73 -3.73 -10.19 -5.38
CA VAL A 73 -3.20 -11.42 -5.99
C VAL A 73 -4.16 -11.94 -7.08
N TYR A 74 -5.47 -11.84 -6.87
CA TYR A 74 -6.45 -12.13 -7.92
C TYR A 74 -6.27 -11.24 -9.16
N LEU A 75 -6.12 -9.92 -8.95
CA LEU A 75 -5.92 -8.90 -10.00
C LEU A 75 -4.66 -9.15 -10.85
N MET A 76 -3.68 -9.90 -10.34
CA MET A 76 -2.45 -10.26 -11.05
C MET A 76 -2.49 -11.63 -11.74
N GLY A 77 -3.56 -12.42 -11.54
CA GLY A 77 -3.73 -13.74 -12.16
C GLY A 77 -3.90 -14.91 -11.18
N GLY A 78 -4.02 -14.63 -9.87
CA GLY A 78 -4.35 -15.62 -8.83
C GLY A 78 -5.77 -16.17 -8.97
N SER A 79 -6.12 -17.22 -8.23
CA SER A 79 -7.41 -17.91 -8.36
C SER A 79 -8.63 -17.01 -8.09
N GLU A 80 -9.75 -17.25 -8.79
CA GLU A 80 -11.03 -16.58 -8.51
C GLU A 80 -11.52 -16.84 -7.09
N ARG A 81 -11.09 -17.98 -6.51
CA ARG A 81 -11.35 -18.32 -5.11
C ARG A 81 -10.83 -17.25 -4.17
N LEU A 82 -9.69 -16.62 -4.45
CA LEU A 82 -9.14 -15.55 -3.59
C LEU A 82 -10.09 -14.34 -3.53
N LEU A 83 -10.64 -13.91 -4.67
CA LEU A 83 -11.61 -12.83 -4.71
C LEU A 83 -12.91 -13.22 -3.98
N ALA A 84 -13.43 -14.41 -4.24
CA ALA A 84 -14.65 -14.89 -3.60
C ALA A 84 -14.50 -14.96 -2.07
N LEU A 85 -13.38 -15.47 -1.58
CA LEU A 85 -13.08 -15.53 -0.15
C LEU A 85 -12.89 -14.13 0.44
N ALA A 86 -12.16 -13.22 -0.23
CA ALA A 86 -11.97 -11.85 0.25
C ALA A 86 -13.31 -11.09 0.34
N GLN A 87 -14.22 -11.27 -0.63
CA GLN A 87 -15.57 -10.69 -0.59
C GLN A 87 -16.37 -11.23 0.60
N ARG A 88 -16.36 -12.55 0.79
CA ARG A 88 -17.02 -13.20 1.93
C ARG A 88 -16.47 -12.67 3.26
N GLN A 89 -15.15 -12.58 3.38
CA GLN A 89 -14.50 -12.14 4.62
C GLN A 89 -14.75 -10.67 4.91
N PHE A 90 -14.74 -9.79 3.90
CA PHE A 90 -15.14 -8.40 4.10
C PHE A 90 -16.56 -8.28 4.66
N ASP A 91 -17.52 -9.04 4.11
CA ASP A 91 -18.91 -9.01 4.57
C ASP A 91 -19.06 -9.63 5.97
N ALA A 92 -18.36 -10.73 6.27
CA ALA A 92 -18.38 -11.38 7.58
C ALA A 92 -17.76 -10.51 8.68
N VAL A 93 -16.57 -9.93 8.43
CA VAL A 93 -15.91 -9.00 9.35
C VAL A 93 -16.76 -7.76 9.59
N THR A 94 -17.35 -7.18 8.54
CA THR A 94 -18.25 -6.03 8.68
C THR A 94 -19.45 -6.37 9.59
N GLY A 95 -20.06 -7.55 9.38
CA GLY A 95 -21.14 -8.05 10.22
C GLY A 95 -20.72 -8.23 11.68
N GLN A 96 -19.55 -8.85 11.89
CA GLN A 96 -18.97 -9.06 13.22
C GLN A 96 -18.74 -7.73 13.94
N LEU A 97 -18.11 -6.74 13.31
CA LEU A 97 -17.82 -5.44 13.90
C LEU A 97 -19.08 -4.61 14.18
N MET A 98 -20.12 -4.73 13.33
CA MET A 98 -21.42 -4.13 13.59
C MET A 98 -22.08 -4.75 14.82
N ARG A 99 -22.00 -6.08 14.98
CA ARG A 99 -22.52 -6.82 16.14
C ARG A 99 -21.75 -6.49 17.42
N LEU A 100 -20.43 -6.35 17.33
CA LEU A 100 -19.56 -5.93 18.44
C LEU A 100 -19.72 -4.44 18.78
N GLY A 101 -20.36 -3.65 17.90
CA GLY A 101 -20.73 -2.27 18.15
C GLY A 101 -19.63 -1.24 17.85
N SER A 102 -18.62 -1.58 17.04
CA SER A 102 -17.60 -0.64 16.56
C SER A 102 -17.92 -0.08 15.17
N TYR A 103 -18.80 -0.72 14.40
CA TYR A 103 -19.23 -0.28 13.08
C TYR A 103 -20.69 0.15 13.05
N HIS A 104 -21.01 1.14 12.24
CA HIS A 104 -22.36 1.65 11.99
C HIS A 104 -22.52 1.94 10.50
N LYS A 105 -23.64 1.55 9.89
CA LYS A 105 -23.85 1.66 8.43
C LYS A 105 -22.67 1.08 7.61
N GLU A 106 -22.11 -0.05 8.08
CA GLU A 106 -20.98 -0.77 7.48
C GLU A 106 -19.63 -0.01 7.46
N TYR A 107 -19.48 1.06 8.25
CA TYR A 107 -18.22 1.81 8.34
C TYR A 107 -17.90 2.16 9.81
N GLY A 108 -16.61 2.30 10.13
CA GLY A 108 -16.14 2.63 11.48
C GLY A 108 -16.65 3.99 11.95
N PHE A 109 -16.72 4.18 13.26
CA PHE A 109 -17.01 5.47 13.87
C PHE A 109 -16.15 5.69 15.10
N ARG A 110 -15.77 6.95 15.36
CA ARG A 110 -14.81 7.30 16.41
C ARG A 110 -13.44 6.64 16.16
N GLU A 111 -13.13 6.41 14.90
CA GLU A 111 -11.83 5.89 14.45
C GLU A 111 -10.94 7.05 14.03
N ASP A 112 -9.63 6.90 14.25
CA ASP A 112 -8.66 7.78 13.59
C ASP A 112 -8.40 7.30 12.17
N GLN A 113 -8.04 8.23 11.29
CA GLN A 113 -7.90 7.89 9.89
C GLN A 113 -6.67 7.03 9.59
N MET A 114 -5.65 7.02 10.45
CA MET A 114 -4.48 6.16 10.24
C MET A 114 -4.92 4.69 10.26
N HIS A 115 -5.70 4.29 11.26
CA HIS A 115 -6.24 2.94 11.36
C HIS A 115 -7.41 2.68 10.41
N GLN A 116 -8.38 3.60 10.31
CA GLN A 116 -9.53 3.41 9.41
C GLN A 116 -9.08 3.20 7.96
N SER A 117 -8.03 3.90 7.54
CA SER A 117 -7.46 3.74 6.19
C SER A 117 -6.79 2.38 5.95
N GLU A 118 -6.27 1.71 6.99
CA GLU A 118 -5.76 0.32 6.89
C GLU A 118 -6.90 -0.66 6.58
N ALA A 119 -8.08 -0.46 7.19
CA ALA A 119 -9.29 -1.21 6.86
C ALA A 119 -9.75 -0.95 5.41
N ASP A 120 -9.70 0.32 4.99
CA ASP A 120 -10.25 0.75 3.71
C ASP A 120 -9.47 0.18 2.50
N VAL A 121 -8.18 -0.18 2.67
CA VAL A 121 -7.37 -0.78 1.58
C VAL A 121 -7.99 -2.07 1.04
N LEU A 122 -8.52 -2.95 1.90
CA LEU A 122 -9.23 -4.15 1.43
C LEU A 122 -10.45 -3.77 0.57
N PHE A 123 -11.20 -2.75 1.00
CA PHE A 123 -12.37 -2.27 0.28
C PHE A 123 -11.99 -1.71 -1.10
N TYR A 124 -10.90 -0.93 -1.20
CA TYR A 124 -10.42 -0.40 -2.48
C TYR A 124 -10.01 -1.51 -3.45
N HIS A 125 -9.29 -2.52 -2.96
CA HIS A 125 -8.89 -3.65 -3.79
C HIS A 125 -10.08 -4.50 -4.27
N LEU A 126 -11.11 -4.65 -3.44
CA LEU A 126 -12.36 -5.29 -3.85
C LEU A 126 -13.10 -4.49 -4.94
N CYS A 127 -13.12 -3.16 -4.82
CA CYS A 127 -13.70 -2.28 -5.84
C CYS A 127 -12.95 -2.40 -7.17
N LEU A 128 -11.60 -2.36 -7.14
CA LEU A 128 -10.75 -2.50 -8.33
C LEU A 128 -10.86 -3.89 -8.98
N ALA A 129 -11.01 -4.95 -8.17
CA ALA A 129 -11.13 -6.33 -8.62
C ALA A 129 -12.48 -6.64 -9.27
N HIS A 130 -13.58 -6.04 -8.78
CA HIS A 130 -14.92 -6.28 -9.30
C HIS A 130 -15.76 -4.98 -9.31
N PRO A 131 -15.48 -4.04 -10.24
CA PRO A 131 -16.12 -2.72 -10.28
C PRO A 131 -17.60 -2.74 -10.68
N GLY A 132 -18.05 -3.85 -11.29
CA GLY A 132 -19.47 -4.11 -11.58
C GLY A 132 -20.30 -4.57 -10.38
N HIS A 133 -19.70 -4.70 -9.19
CA HIS A 133 -20.42 -5.16 -8.00
C HIS A 133 -21.26 -4.03 -7.38
N ASP A 134 -22.58 -4.04 -7.61
CA ASP A 134 -23.51 -2.98 -7.18
C ASP A 134 -23.37 -2.61 -5.69
N ARG A 135 -23.33 -3.61 -4.79
CA ARG A 135 -23.13 -3.35 -3.35
C ARG A 135 -21.86 -2.56 -3.03
N ARG A 136 -20.74 -2.83 -3.73
CA ARG A 136 -19.47 -2.12 -3.52
C ARG A 136 -19.56 -0.68 -4.05
N ARG A 137 -20.28 -0.47 -5.15
CA ARG A 137 -20.59 0.87 -5.67
C ARG A 137 -21.41 1.69 -4.70
N ASP A 138 -22.45 1.10 -4.11
CA ASP A 138 -23.31 1.77 -3.11
C ASP A 138 -22.55 2.05 -1.81
N GLN A 139 -21.71 1.11 -1.36
CA GLN A 139 -20.79 1.32 -0.24
C GLN A 139 -19.82 2.47 -0.51
N ALA A 140 -19.23 2.54 -1.71
CA ALA A 140 -18.30 3.61 -2.06
C ALA A 140 -18.97 4.99 -2.01
N ARG A 141 -20.20 5.11 -2.55
CA ARG A 141 -21.00 6.33 -2.44
C ARG A 141 -21.31 6.69 -1.00
N ARG A 142 -21.76 5.72 -0.20
CA ARG A 142 -22.17 5.97 1.20
C ARG A 142 -20.98 6.36 2.08
N PHE A 143 -19.84 5.69 1.94
CA PHE A 143 -18.65 5.97 2.74
C PHE A 143 -18.11 7.37 2.41
N ALA A 144 -18.01 7.73 1.12
CA ALA A 144 -17.72 9.09 0.69
C ALA A 144 -18.77 10.10 1.18
N GLY A 145 -20.04 9.73 1.14
CA GLY A 145 -21.18 10.54 1.60
C GLY A 145 -21.08 11.01 3.06
N PHE A 146 -20.41 10.24 3.94
CA PHE A 146 -20.15 10.67 5.32
C PHE A 146 -19.24 11.90 5.42
N TYR A 147 -18.40 12.16 4.43
CA TYR A 147 -17.45 13.28 4.42
C TYR A 147 -17.84 14.39 3.44
N LEU A 148 -18.79 14.10 2.55
CA LEU A 148 -19.57 15.11 1.82
C LEU A 148 -20.75 15.66 2.66
N ASN A 149 -20.95 15.15 3.87
CA ASN A 149 -22.09 15.45 4.75
C ASN A 149 -23.46 15.19 4.09
N GLU A 150 -23.54 14.18 3.21
CA GLU A 150 -24.79 13.75 2.56
C GLU A 150 -25.71 13.00 3.54
N ASP A 151 -25.12 12.39 4.58
CA ASP A 151 -25.85 11.81 5.70
C ASP A 151 -25.95 12.82 6.85
N PRO A 152 -27.16 13.30 7.21
CA PRO A 152 -27.33 14.30 8.27
C PRO A 152 -26.96 13.78 9.67
N GLU A 153 -26.84 12.46 9.86
CA GLU A 153 -26.40 11.85 11.11
C GLU A 153 -24.86 11.72 11.21
N ALA A 154 -24.14 12.02 10.12
CA ALA A 154 -22.69 11.87 10.05
C ALA A 154 -22.03 13.11 9.42
N ILE A 155 -21.92 14.18 10.21
CA ILE A 155 -21.22 15.41 9.81
C ILE A 155 -19.74 15.29 10.17
N ASN A 156 -18.87 15.22 9.16
CA ASN A 156 -17.42 15.05 9.35
C ASN A 156 -16.58 16.21 8.82
N TYR A 157 -17.11 17.01 7.89
CA TYR A 157 -16.32 18.01 7.15
C TYR A 157 -16.90 19.43 7.27
N ASP A 158 -16.04 20.44 7.36
CA ASP A 158 -16.41 21.86 7.25
C ASP A 158 -16.00 22.39 5.86
N PRO A 159 -16.96 22.61 4.94
CA PRO A 159 -16.65 23.05 3.58
C PRO A 159 -16.20 24.52 3.50
N GLU A 160 -16.52 25.36 4.50
CA GLU A 160 -16.06 26.76 4.50
C GLU A 160 -14.58 26.85 4.89
N LYS A 161 -14.17 26.04 5.87
CA LYS A 161 -12.79 26.02 6.38
C LYS A 161 -11.90 24.95 5.75
N LYS A 162 -12.49 24.07 4.94
CA LYS A 162 -11.82 23.00 4.22
C LYS A 162 -11.02 22.09 5.16
N LEU A 163 -11.70 21.56 6.16
CA LEU A 163 -11.09 20.72 7.19
C LEU A 163 -12.03 19.63 7.69
N VAL A 164 -11.46 18.52 8.13
CA VAL A 164 -12.16 17.47 8.86
C VAL A 164 -12.29 17.89 10.31
N LEU A 165 -13.50 17.78 10.86
CA LEU A 165 -13.89 18.37 12.13
C LEU A 165 -13.24 17.71 13.36
N SER A 166 -12.72 16.48 13.21
CA SER A 166 -12.05 15.73 14.28
C SER A 166 -11.10 14.67 13.72
N GLY A 167 -9.99 14.44 14.41
CA GLY A 167 -9.11 13.28 14.20
C GLY A 167 -9.72 11.95 14.67
N LEU A 168 -10.94 11.96 15.22
CA LEU A 168 -11.78 10.77 15.42
C LEU A 168 -13.13 11.01 14.73
N ASN A 169 -13.45 10.25 13.70
CA ASN A 169 -14.58 10.56 12.81
C ASN A 169 -15.23 9.27 12.27
N GLY A 170 -16.09 9.36 11.24
CA GLY A 170 -16.65 8.22 10.53
C GLY A 170 -18.17 8.23 10.43
N SER A 171 -18.80 7.05 10.49
CA SER A 171 -20.22 6.84 10.18
C SER A 171 -21.24 7.39 11.18
N LYS A 172 -20.78 8.04 12.26
CA LYS A 172 -21.59 8.82 13.22
C LYS A 172 -21.15 10.28 13.31
N GLY A 173 -20.38 10.75 12.32
CA GLY A 173 -19.84 12.10 12.30
C GLY A 173 -18.58 12.25 13.17
N ALA A 174 -18.09 13.48 13.21
CA ALA A 174 -16.91 13.83 13.97
C ALA A 174 -17.15 13.67 15.48
N PHE A 175 -16.28 12.92 16.14
CA PHE A 175 -16.31 12.77 17.59
C PHE A 175 -15.62 13.97 18.24
N VAL A 176 -16.41 14.75 19.00
CA VAL A 176 -15.91 15.82 19.85
C VAL A 176 -15.86 15.32 21.29
N ALA A 177 -14.68 15.28 21.89
CA ALA A 177 -14.53 14.82 23.26
C ALA A 177 -15.24 15.79 24.25
N PRO A 178 -16.02 15.28 25.22
CA PRO A 178 -16.73 16.13 26.16
C PRO A 178 -15.75 16.80 27.13
N ARG A 179 -15.94 18.10 27.43
CA ARG A 179 -15.05 18.84 28.35
C ARG A 179 -15.06 18.32 29.80
N GLU A 180 -16.16 17.73 30.25
CA GLU A 180 -16.30 17.21 31.61
C GLU A 180 -16.07 15.69 31.71
N GLY A 181 -15.50 15.07 30.66
CA GLY A 181 -15.24 13.64 30.66
C GLY A 181 -14.16 13.23 31.66
N GLN A 182 -14.24 11.99 32.15
CA GLN A 182 -13.18 11.35 32.94
C GLN A 182 -12.48 10.30 32.05
N PRO A 183 -11.41 10.67 31.32
CA PRO A 183 -10.71 9.73 30.47
C PRO A 183 -10.03 8.67 31.33
N ARG A 184 -9.85 7.47 30.76
CA ARG A 184 -9.06 6.41 31.40
C ARG A 184 -7.62 6.92 31.59
N PRO A 185 -6.98 6.69 32.75
CA PRO A 185 -5.58 7.05 32.96
C PRO A 185 -4.70 6.49 31.85
N TYR A 186 -3.83 7.31 31.28
CA TYR A 186 -2.90 6.89 30.25
C TYR A 186 -1.59 6.46 30.90
N ASN A 187 -1.38 5.14 30.99
CA ASN A 187 -0.16 4.54 31.51
C ASN A 187 0.37 3.49 30.51
N PRO A 188 1.29 3.88 29.61
CA PRO A 188 1.84 2.97 28.62
C PRO A 188 3.06 2.18 29.13
N VAL A 189 3.47 2.32 30.39
CA VAL A 189 4.66 1.65 30.94
C VAL A 189 4.52 0.12 30.85
N GLY A 190 5.51 -0.53 30.25
CA GLY A 190 5.53 -1.98 30.01
C GLY A 190 4.62 -2.45 28.87
N THR A 191 4.03 -1.53 28.11
CA THR A 191 3.16 -1.85 26.96
C THR A 191 3.89 -1.59 25.64
N THR A 192 3.28 -2.01 24.53
CA THR A 192 3.75 -1.69 23.17
C THR A 192 3.79 -0.19 22.88
N MET A 193 3.15 0.65 23.71
CA MET A 193 3.15 2.09 23.55
C MET A 193 4.31 2.81 24.26
N GLU A 194 5.04 2.16 25.16
CA GLU A 194 6.18 2.76 25.89
C GLU A 194 7.27 3.35 24.95
N PRO A 195 7.67 2.67 23.86
CA PRO A 195 8.68 3.20 22.93
C PRO A 195 8.28 4.50 22.23
N TYR A 196 6.99 4.82 22.17
CA TYR A 196 6.52 6.08 21.58
C TYR A 196 6.66 7.26 22.54
N GLY A 197 7.14 7.10 23.76
CA GLY A 197 7.41 8.26 24.62
C GLY A 197 6.13 8.97 25.09
N LEU A 198 6.26 10.26 25.43
CA LEU A 198 5.14 11.07 25.94
C LEU A 198 4.35 11.75 24.81
N PRO A 199 3.01 11.80 24.89
CA PRO A 199 2.19 12.65 24.02
C PRO A 199 2.50 14.15 24.18
N PHE A 200 2.78 14.59 25.41
CA PHE A 200 3.13 15.98 25.74
C PHE A 200 4.25 16.02 26.78
N PHE A 201 5.20 16.95 26.59
CA PHE A 201 6.36 17.12 27.47
C PHE A 201 6.25 18.34 28.40
N ASP A 202 5.15 19.08 28.35
CA ASP A 202 4.95 20.34 29.09
C ASP A 202 4.07 20.19 30.35
N LEU A 203 3.80 18.96 30.79
CA LEU A 203 2.98 18.70 31.97
C LEU A 203 3.84 18.64 33.25
N PRO A 204 3.54 19.46 34.28
CA PRO A 204 4.34 19.47 35.51
C PRO A 204 4.43 18.11 36.20
N GLY A 205 5.67 17.71 36.51
CA GLY A 205 5.98 16.45 37.20
C GLY A 205 5.92 15.21 36.30
N ILE A 206 5.92 15.38 34.97
CA ILE A 206 5.95 14.29 33.98
C ILE A 206 7.09 14.60 32.99
N GLU A 207 8.25 13.96 33.18
CA GLU A 207 9.44 14.18 32.35
C GLU A 207 9.72 12.98 31.43
N SER A 208 9.21 11.81 31.79
CA SER A 208 9.37 10.56 31.07
C SER A 208 8.12 9.69 31.14
N VAL A 209 8.03 8.69 30.26
CA VAL A 209 6.95 7.69 30.28
C VAL A 209 6.87 6.98 31.64
N LYS A 210 8.02 6.77 32.31
CA LYS A 210 8.09 6.10 33.62
C LYS A 210 7.28 6.85 34.68
N ASP A 211 7.17 8.18 34.57
CA ASP A 211 6.42 9.00 35.51
C ASP A 211 4.90 8.77 35.40
N LEU A 212 4.42 8.19 34.29
CA LEU A 212 3.02 7.79 34.11
C LEU A 212 2.66 6.50 34.86
N ALA A 213 3.62 5.84 35.52
CA ALA A 213 3.31 4.78 36.48
C ALA A 213 2.58 5.32 37.71
N ASP A 214 2.75 6.61 38.05
CA ASP A 214 1.94 7.28 39.06
C ASP A 214 0.51 7.53 38.53
N PRO A 215 -0.54 7.03 39.20
CA PRO A 215 -1.92 7.19 38.73
C PRO A 215 -2.36 8.65 38.58
N GLY A 216 -1.84 9.55 39.41
CA GLY A 216 -2.13 10.98 39.32
C GLY A 216 -1.54 11.61 38.06
N ASN A 217 -0.31 11.24 37.72
CA ASN A 217 0.35 11.65 36.48
C ASN A 217 -0.35 11.06 35.25
N ALA A 218 -0.69 9.77 35.27
CA ALA A 218 -1.43 9.10 34.21
C ALA A 218 -2.79 9.76 33.94
N GLN A 219 -3.51 10.17 35.00
CA GLN A 219 -4.77 10.88 34.87
C GLN A 219 -4.56 12.29 34.30
N ARG A 220 -3.54 13.04 34.74
CA ARG A 220 -3.24 14.38 34.18
C ARG A 220 -2.88 14.31 32.70
N MET A 221 -2.10 13.31 32.29
CA MET A 221 -1.79 13.07 30.88
C MET A 221 -3.06 12.74 30.08
N ALA A 222 -3.91 11.84 30.59
CA ALA A 222 -5.16 11.49 29.92
C ALA A 222 -6.10 12.70 29.73
N MET A 223 -6.21 13.57 30.74
CA MET A 223 -6.97 14.82 30.64
C MET A 223 -6.37 15.75 29.58
N ALA A 224 -5.04 15.91 29.54
CA ALA A 224 -4.38 16.71 28.52
C ALA A 224 -4.60 16.15 27.11
N MET A 225 -4.51 14.83 26.91
CA MET A 225 -4.83 14.18 25.63
C MET A 225 -6.27 14.42 25.22
N GLN A 226 -7.22 14.31 26.15
CA GLN A 226 -8.62 14.59 25.86
C GLN A 226 -8.84 16.05 25.46
N ASP A 227 -8.30 17.02 26.21
CA ASP A 227 -8.49 18.45 25.96
C ASP A 227 -7.81 18.90 24.66
N ARG A 228 -6.58 18.45 24.42
CA ARG A 228 -5.75 18.91 23.30
C ARG A 228 -6.08 18.22 21.98
N TRP A 229 -6.66 17.02 22.04
CA TRP A 229 -7.16 16.27 20.87
C TRP A 229 -8.68 16.19 20.81
N GLN A 230 -9.38 17.12 21.48
CA GLN A 230 -10.84 17.09 21.61
C GLN A 230 -11.59 17.20 20.27
N ALA A 231 -11.02 17.90 19.30
CA ALA A 231 -11.57 18.16 17.97
C ALA A 231 -10.47 18.74 17.06
N GLY A 232 -10.81 18.97 15.79
CA GLY A 232 -9.93 19.56 14.80
C GLY A 232 -9.27 18.52 13.89
N ASP A 233 -8.56 19.05 12.91
CA ASP A 233 -7.97 18.28 11.82
C ASP A 233 -6.51 17.95 12.09
N SER A 234 -6.03 16.87 11.48
CA SER A 234 -4.63 16.46 11.50
C SER A 234 -4.23 15.83 10.16
N PRO A 235 -2.93 15.81 9.81
CA PRO A 235 -2.44 15.29 8.54
C PRO A 235 -2.83 13.84 8.25
N ALA A 236 -3.06 13.01 9.29
CA ALA A 236 -3.53 11.63 9.10
C ALA A 236 -4.86 11.56 8.35
N ASN A 237 -5.73 12.56 8.49
CA ASN A 237 -7.01 12.63 7.77
C ASN A 237 -6.85 12.80 6.26
N LEU A 238 -5.66 13.12 5.74
CA LEU A 238 -5.39 13.15 4.29
C LEU A 238 -5.68 11.80 3.61
N ALA A 239 -5.63 10.68 4.34
CA ALA A 239 -6.00 9.36 3.80
C ALA A 239 -7.49 9.24 3.37
N ILE A 240 -8.37 10.14 3.81
CA ILE A 240 -9.78 10.22 3.32
C ILE A 240 -9.81 10.48 1.80
N THR A 241 -8.80 11.16 1.26
CA THR A 241 -8.70 11.42 -0.18
C THR A 241 -8.71 10.14 -1.01
N SER A 242 -8.18 9.02 -0.50
CA SER A 242 -8.22 7.73 -1.19
C SER A 242 -9.61 7.14 -1.23
N MET A 243 -10.40 7.31 -0.17
CA MET A 243 -11.80 6.87 -0.15
C MET A 243 -12.64 7.65 -1.16
N MET A 244 -12.44 8.97 -1.23
CA MET A 244 -13.08 9.81 -2.23
C MET A 244 -12.64 9.46 -3.65
N THR A 245 -11.34 9.24 -3.84
CA THR A 245 -10.79 8.83 -5.14
C THR A 245 -11.34 7.47 -5.57
N ASN A 246 -11.46 6.50 -4.66
CA ASN A 246 -12.11 5.22 -4.93
C ASN A 246 -13.58 5.40 -5.34
N ALA A 247 -14.33 6.29 -4.68
CA ALA A 247 -15.70 6.62 -5.09
C ALA A 247 -15.75 7.27 -6.49
N PHE A 248 -14.81 8.16 -6.81
CA PHE A 248 -14.64 8.70 -8.14
C PHE A 248 -14.38 7.59 -9.17
N LEU A 249 -13.39 6.71 -8.94
CA LEU A 249 -13.02 5.63 -9.86
C LEU A 249 -14.16 4.63 -10.10
N MET A 250 -15.02 4.41 -9.09
CA MET A 250 -16.21 3.57 -9.21
C MET A 250 -17.35 4.23 -9.99
N THR A 251 -17.51 5.55 -9.93
CA THR A 251 -18.77 6.23 -10.32
C THR A 251 -18.62 7.28 -11.41
N GLY A 252 -17.46 7.91 -11.55
CA GLY A 252 -17.22 9.07 -12.42
C GLY A 252 -17.89 10.36 -11.93
N GLU A 253 -18.42 10.42 -10.71
CA GLU A 253 -19.10 11.62 -10.20
C GLU A 253 -18.12 12.70 -9.72
N GLU A 254 -18.22 13.89 -10.31
CA GLU A 254 -17.23 14.98 -10.13
C GLU A 254 -17.11 15.50 -8.70
N LYS A 255 -18.18 15.44 -7.90
CA LYS A 255 -18.19 15.87 -6.50
C LYS A 255 -17.07 15.24 -5.65
N TYR A 256 -16.66 14.01 -5.99
CA TYR A 256 -15.58 13.32 -5.28
C TYR A 256 -14.21 13.90 -5.63
N ARG A 257 -13.98 14.25 -6.90
CA ARG A 257 -12.76 14.92 -7.35
C ARG A 257 -12.64 16.32 -6.74
N GLU A 258 -13.73 17.08 -6.78
CA GLU A 258 -13.78 18.43 -6.20
C GLU A 258 -13.38 18.40 -4.71
N TRP A 259 -13.88 17.44 -3.95
CA TRP A 259 -13.51 17.27 -2.53
C TRP A 259 -12.02 16.96 -2.35
N VAL A 260 -11.48 16.00 -3.13
CA VAL A 260 -10.04 15.63 -3.06
C VAL A 260 -9.15 16.83 -3.34
N VAL A 261 -9.45 17.58 -4.40
CA VAL A 261 -8.72 18.77 -4.80
C VAL A 261 -8.79 19.85 -3.72
N GLU A 262 -9.99 20.20 -3.27
CA GLU A 262 -10.19 21.24 -2.26
C GLU A 262 -9.44 20.95 -0.97
N TYR A 263 -9.54 19.71 -0.49
CA TYR A 263 -8.95 19.32 0.78
C TYR A 263 -7.43 19.22 0.70
N THR A 264 -6.89 18.69 -0.40
CA THR A 264 -5.44 18.61 -0.63
C THR A 264 -4.82 19.99 -0.79
N ASP A 265 -5.49 20.91 -1.51
CA ASP A 265 -5.07 22.31 -1.64
C ASP A 265 -4.98 23.01 -0.28
N ALA A 266 -5.97 22.79 0.60
CA ALA A 266 -5.96 23.38 1.94
C ALA A 266 -4.73 22.93 2.75
N TRP A 267 -4.32 21.67 2.63
CA TRP A 267 -3.11 21.14 3.28
C TRP A 267 -1.81 21.61 2.63
N LEU A 268 -1.76 21.74 1.31
CA LEU A 268 -0.65 22.36 0.60
C LEU A 268 -0.39 23.79 1.10
N GLU A 269 -1.44 24.60 1.24
CA GLU A 269 -1.32 25.98 1.73
C GLU A 269 -0.90 26.03 3.21
N ARG A 270 -1.43 25.15 4.07
CA ARG A 270 -0.99 25.02 5.46
C ARG A 270 0.49 24.65 5.56
N GLY A 271 0.96 23.72 4.73
CA GLY A 271 2.37 23.34 4.65
C GLY A 271 3.26 24.50 4.20
N LYS A 272 2.86 25.25 3.16
CA LYS A 272 3.58 26.44 2.69
C LYS A 272 3.68 27.51 3.79
N ALA A 273 2.59 27.76 4.50
CA ALA A 273 2.55 28.73 5.60
C ALA A 273 3.43 28.30 6.79
N ASN A 274 3.69 27.00 6.95
CA ASN A 274 4.49 26.42 8.02
C ASN A 274 5.87 25.93 7.54
N GLY A 275 6.49 26.67 6.61
CA GLY A 275 7.89 26.44 6.20
C GLY A 275 8.15 25.14 5.44
N GLY A 276 7.11 24.55 4.84
CA GLY A 276 7.19 23.31 4.05
C GLY A 276 6.86 22.04 4.85
N LEU A 277 6.66 22.14 6.16
CA LEU A 277 6.20 21.03 7.01
C LEU A 277 4.71 21.19 7.32
N LEU A 278 3.97 20.11 7.37
CA LEU A 278 2.54 20.18 7.72
C LEU A 278 2.40 20.47 9.22
N PRO A 279 1.57 21.45 9.64
CA PRO A 279 1.15 21.52 11.04
C PRO A 279 0.32 20.27 11.37
N ASP A 280 0.48 19.70 12.57
CA ASP A 280 -0.23 18.46 12.92
C ASP A 280 -1.53 18.67 13.72
N GLN A 281 -1.85 19.93 14.03
CA GLN A 281 -3.05 20.31 14.79
C GLN A 281 -3.67 21.58 14.20
N VAL A 282 -4.89 21.45 13.68
CA VAL A 282 -5.71 22.57 13.22
C VAL A 282 -7.06 22.51 13.93
N GLY A 283 -7.38 23.50 14.76
CA GLY A 283 -8.66 23.49 15.47
C GLY A 283 -9.86 23.80 14.58
N PRO A 284 -11.10 23.60 15.08
CA PRO A 284 -12.32 23.87 14.32
C PRO A 284 -12.49 25.33 13.85
N SER A 285 -11.74 26.28 14.41
CA SER A 285 -11.70 27.65 13.91
C SER A 285 -10.85 27.83 12.65
N GLY A 286 -10.12 26.79 12.22
CA GLY A 286 -9.12 26.84 11.15
C GLY A 286 -7.74 27.32 11.61
N LYS A 287 -7.56 27.61 12.91
CA LYS A 287 -6.27 28.05 13.47
C LYS A 287 -5.37 26.87 13.78
N VAL A 288 -4.13 26.95 13.33
CA VAL A 288 -3.06 26.02 13.71
C VAL A 288 -2.80 26.14 15.22
N GLY A 289 -2.73 24.99 15.90
CA GLY A 289 -2.34 24.91 17.30
C GLY A 289 -3.39 25.35 18.31
N GLU A 290 -4.66 25.41 17.92
CA GLU A 290 -5.74 26.00 18.73
C GLU A 290 -5.86 25.39 20.14
N PHE A 291 -5.60 24.09 20.27
CA PHE A 291 -5.67 23.37 21.55
C PHE A 291 -4.29 22.98 22.10
N VAL A 292 -3.20 23.34 21.45
CA VAL A 292 -1.83 23.05 21.90
C VAL A 292 -1.03 24.33 22.16
N GLY A 293 -1.73 25.42 22.51
CA GLY A 293 -1.11 26.68 22.90
C GLY A 293 -0.40 27.41 21.76
N GLY A 294 -0.89 27.25 20.52
CA GLY A 294 -0.30 27.85 19.32
C GLY A 294 0.89 27.10 18.73
N LYS A 295 1.27 25.94 19.31
CA LYS A 295 2.27 25.05 18.71
C LYS A 295 1.74 24.48 17.39
N TRP A 296 2.61 24.37 16.37
CA TRP A 296 2.27 23.72 15.09
C TRP A 296 2.36 22.19 15.16
N TYR A 297 2.81 21.66 16.30
CA TYR A 297 2.97 20.25 16.59
C TYR A 297 2.20 19.84 17.87
N GLY A 298 2.02 18.54 18.09
CA GLY A 298 1.37 17.97 19.27
C GLY A 298 -0.05 17.46 19.02
N GLY A 299 -0.49 17.41 17.77
CA GLY A 299 -1.72 16.77 17.34
C GLY A 299 -1.68 15.24 17.43
N ARG A 300 -2.86 14.63 17.30
CA ARG A 300 -3.04 13.18 17.30
C ARG A 300 -2.42 12.58 16.02
N TYR A 301 -1.61 11.54 16.17
CA TYR A 301 -0.80 10.97 15.07
C TYR A 301 0.07 12.03 14.37
N GLY A 302 0.53 13.00 15.15
CA GLY A 302 1.36 14.12 14.70
C GLY A 302 2.85 13.92 14.96
N TRP A 303 3.60 15.01 14.80
CA TRP A 303 5.05 15.07 14.97
C TRP A 303 5.54 14.62 16.33
N THR A 304 4.78 14.92 17.38
CA THR A 304 5.19 14.54 18.73
C THR A 304 4.85 13.11 19.05
N PHE A 305 3.70 12.57 18.63
CA PHE A 305 3.26 11.25 19.08
C PHE A 305 2.17 10.63 18.18
N PRO A 306 2.15 9.29 17.99
CA PRO A 306 3.21 8.35 18.36
C PRO A 306 4.32 8.27 17.30
N HIS A 307 3.99 8.50 16.03
CA HIS A 307 4.82 8.10 14.88
C HIS A 307 5.56 9.24 14.17
N GLY A 308 5.04 10.48 14.22
CA GLY A 308 5.60 11.61 13.51
C GLY A 308 5.65 11.42 11.99
N PHE A 309 6.83 11.62 11.41
CA PHE A 309 7.09 11.57 9.98
C PHE A 309 6.57 10.29 9.33
N LEU A 310 6.67 9.13 9.99
CA LEU A 310 6.23 7.85 9.44
C LEU A 310 4.77 7.89 8.95
N THR A 311 3.84 8.14 9.86
CA THR A 311 2.39 8.13 9.57
C THR A 311 1.97 9.35 8.77
N MET A 312 2.49 10.52 9.14
CA MET A 312 2.15 11.75 8.44
C MET A 312 2.53 11.68 6.96
N HIS A 313 3.68 11.10 6.66
CA HIS A 313 4.19 11.10 5.31
C HIS A 313 3.43 10.11 4.42
N PHE A 314 2.98 8.95 4.93
CA PHE A 314 2.05 8.07 4.20
C PHE A 314 0.83 8.85 3.70
N ALA A 315 0.14 9.56 4.59
CA ALA A 315 -1.05 10.30 4.25
C ALA A 315 -0.78 11.44 3.24
N THR A 316 0.40 12.08 3.28
CA THR A 316 0.79 13.07 2.26
C THR A 316 1.07 12.46 0.89
N VAL A 317 1.65 11.27 0.84
CA VAL A 317 1.90 10.56 -0.42
C VAL A 317 0.56 10.14 -1.03
N ASP A 318 -0.35 9.57 -0.23
CA ASP A 318 -1.68 9.18 -0.69
C ASP A 318 -2.46 10.38 -1.26
N ALA A 319 -2.58 11.47 -0.50
CA ALA A 319 -3.29 12.65 -0.99
C ALA A 319 -2.64 13.29 -2.23
N GLY A 320 -1.31 13.37 -2.26
CA GLY A 320 -0.58 13.84 -3.43
C GLY A 320 -0.81 12.97 -4.66
N ALA A 321 -0.77 11.64 -4.49
CA ALA A 321 -0.98 10.67 -5.56
C ALA A 321 -2.42 10.70 -6.09
N ASN A 322 -3.41 10.80 -5.20
CA ASN A 322 -4.83 10.90 -5.51
C ASN A 322 -5.14 12.18 -6.29
N ALA A 323 -4.72 13.34 -5.77
CA ALA A 323 -4.96 14.61 -6.45
C ALA A 323 -4.21 14.67 -7.80
N PHE A 324 -2.99 14.16 -7.88
CA PHE A 324 -2.26 14.06 -9.15
C PHE A 324 -2.97 13.15 -10.15
N LEU A 325 -3.45 11.98 -9.73
CA LEU A 325 -4.22 11.05 -10.58
C LEU A 325 -5.48 11.72 -11.15
N LEU A 326 -6.20 12.48 -10.33
CA LEU A 326 -7.46 13.10 -10.72
C LEU A 326 -7.30 14.44 -11.46
N THR A 327 -6.13 15.06 -11.45
CA THR A 327 -5.96 16.39 -12.10
C THR A 327 -4.89 16.41 -13.18
N HIS A 328 -4.02 15.39 -13.20
CA HIS A 328 -2.80 15.32 -13.99
C HIS A 328 -1.81 16.47 -13.68
N ASP A 329 -1.98 17.13 -12.54
CA ASP A 329 -1.18 18.27 -12.11
C ASP A 329 -0.08 17.81 -11.14
N ASP A 330 1.16 17.80 -11.62
CA ASP A 330 2.31 17.30 -10.85
C ASP A 330 2.61 18.14 -9.61
N ARG A 331 2.04 19.34 -9.49
CA ARG A 331 2.17 20.21 -8.31
C ARG A 331 1.62 19.56 -7.05
N TYR A 332 0.66 18.62 -7.14
CA TYR A 332 0.18 17.91 -5.94
C TYR A 332 1.23 16.99 -5.33
N LEU A 333 2.20 16.51 -6.14
CA LEU A 333 3.33 15.74 -5.64
C LEU A 333 4.32 16.60 -4.82
N ASP A 334 4.19 17.94 -4.83
CA ASP A 334 4.97 18.80 -3.93
C ASP A 334 4.59 18.61 -2.46
N LEU A 335 3.37 18.14 -2.16
CA LEU A 335 2.93 17.91 -0.79
C LEU A 335 3.85 16.90 -0.07
N PRO A 336 4.02 15.66 -0.57
CA PRO A 336 5.00 14.74 0.00
C PRO A 336 6.44 15.21 -0.25
N ARG A 337 6.78 15.71 -1.45
CA ARG A 337 8.17 16.06 -1.81
C ARG A 337 8.78 17.09 -0.86
N ARG A 338 8.07 18.17 -0.56
CA ARG A 338 8.59 19.23 0.34
C ARG A 338 8.78 18.72 1.75
N GLN A 339 7.82 17.96 2.29
CA GLN A 339 7.95 17.40 3.63
C GLN A 339 9.17 16.48 3.72
N MET A 340 9.35 15.62 2.72
CA MET A 340 10.50 14.72 2.61
C MET A 340 11.83 15.48 2.52
N ASP A 341 11.91 16.51 1.67
CA ASP A 341 13.12 17.32 1.52
C ASP A 341 13.52 17.99 2.83
N ARG A 342 12.54 18.54 3.58
CA ARG A 342 12.80 19.14 4.90
C ARG A 342 13.37 18.14 5.91
N ILE A 343 12.94 16.88 5.86
CA ILE A 343 13.44 15.82 6.75
C ILE A 343 14.82 15.31 6.31
N LEU A 344 15.03 15.14 5.01
CA LEU A 344 16.33 14.76 4.43
C LEU A 344 17.42 15.78 4.74
N GLU A 345 17.10 17.08 4.77
CA GLU A 345 18.03 18.15 5.17
C GLU A 345 18.54 18.01 6.61
N LEU A 346 17.76 17.39 7.49
CA LEU A 346 18.11 17.20 8.89
C LEU A 346 18.93 15.93 9.14
N GLY A 347 19.05 15.04 8.15
CA GLY A 347 19.65 13.73 8.34
C GLY A 347 21.15 13.77 8.63
N GLU A 348 21.61 12.82 9.45
CA GLU A 348 22.98 12.77 9.96
C GLU A 348 23.54 11.34 9.95
N MET A 349 24.86 11.22 9.80
CA MET A 349 25.55 9.94 10.02
C MET A 349 25.68 9.67 11.53
N ARG A 350 24.94 8.69 12.02
CA ARG A 350 24.81 8.35 13.44
C ARG A 350 25.09 6.87 13.68
N ASP A 351 25.48 6.52 14.90
CA ASP A 351 25.56 5.12 15.31
C ASP A 351 24.14 4.65 15.63
N PRO A 352 23.53 3.78 14.80
CA PRO A 352 22.14 3.39 14.99
C PRO A 352 21.91 2.61 16.29
N ARG A 353 22.96 2.06 16.91
CA ARG A 353 22.85 1.31 18.17
C ARG A 353 22.87 2.21 19.41
N ALA A 354 23.27 3.47 19.25
CA ALA A 354 23.24 4.47 20.32
C ALA A 354 21.93 5.27 20.35
N GLU A 355 21.09 5.13 19.32
CA GLU A 355 19.85 5.87 19.17
C GLU A 355 18.66 5.10 19.73
N HIS A 356 17.74 5.83 20.37
CA HIS A 356 16.42 5.32 20.67
C HIS A 356 15.53 5.46 19.43
N MET A 357 14.89 4.36 19.02
CA MET A 357 14.00 4.30 17.85
C MET A 357 12.61 3.78 18.26
N SER A 358 11.59 4.61 18.08
CA SER A 358 10.21 4.27 18.45
C SER A 358 9.62 3.13 17.61
N VAL A 359 10.08 2.97 16.36
CA VAL A 359 9.72 1.86 15.47
C VAL A 359 10.94 1.03 15.02
N GLY A 360 11.94 0.89 15.89
CA GLY A 360 13.17 0.14 15.61
C GLY A 360 12.95 -1.31 15.10
N ALA A 361 11.84 -1.94 15.51
CA ALA A 361 11.45 -3.28 15.05
C ALA A 361 11.25 -3.37 13.52
N ASN A 362 10.81 -2.28 12.87
CA ASN A 362 10.63 -2.23 11.42
C ASN A 362 11.98 -2.31 10.67
N TRP A 363 13.05 -1.84 11.32
CA TRP A 363 14.37 -1.74 10.72
C TRP A 363 15.29 -2.90 11.09
N GLN A 364 14.82 -3.90 11.86
CA GLN A 364 15.69 -4.90 12.47
C GLN A 364 16.65 -5.56 11.47
N LYS A 365 16.17 -5.95 10.28
CA LYS A 365 17.00 -6.58 9.25
C LYS A 365 18.06 -5.65 8.67
N GLN A 366 17.69 -4.41 8.42
CA GLN A 366 18.62 -3.37 7.98
C GLN A 366 19.66 -3.10 9.07
N LEU A 367 19.24 -2.90 10.31
CA LEU A 367 20.14 -2.63 11.44
C LEU A 367 21.10 -3.79 11.75
N ASP A 368 20.62 -5.05 11.63
CA ASP A 368 21.44 -6.25 11.80
C ASP A 368 22.53 -6.37 10.72
N ALA A 369 22.28 -5.84 9.52
CA ALA A 369 23.23 -5.88 8.40
C ALA A 369 24.38 -4.86 8.54
N ILE A 370 24.18 -3.78 9.31
CA ILE A 370 25.20 -2.76 9.54
C ILE A 370 26.28 -3.31 10.46
N PRO A 371 27.57 -3.30 10.10
CA PRO A 371 28.64 -3.76 10.99
C PRO A 371 28.68 -2.98 12.33
N HIS A 372 29.19 -3.62 13.38
CA HIS A 372 29.36 -2.95 14.68
C HIS A 372 30.35 -1.79 14.59
N GLY A 373 29.98 -0.64 15.16
CA GLY A 373 30.80 0.58 15.15
C GLY A 373 30.68 1.43 13.88
N GLU A 374 29.96 0.95 12.86
CA GLU A 374 29.66 1.72 11.66
C GLU A 374 28.47 2.64 11.88
N LYS A 375 28.55 3.82 11.27
CA LYS A 375 27.45 4.79 11.25
C LYS A 375 26.62 4.59 10.00
N THR A 376 25.34 4.91 10.08
CA THR A 376 24.44 5.01 8.92
C THR A 376 23.73 6.36 8.93
N PHE A 377 23.19 6.74 7.78
CA PHE A 377 22.34 7.92 7.68
C PHE A 377 21.01 7.69 8.37
N LEU A 378 20.68 8.55 9.33
CA LEU A 378 19.41 8.56 10.05
C LEU A 378 18.75 9.93 9.91
N VAL A 379 17.42 9.96 9.90
CA VAL A 379 16.60 11.18 9.90
C VAL A 379 15.72 11.23 11.14
N PRO A 380 15.35 12.42 11.65
CA PRO A 380 14.47 12.51 12.79
C PRO A 380 13.03 12.25 12.37
N TYR A 381 12.34 11.34 13.06
CA TYR A 381 10.94 11.07 12.79
C TYR A 381 10.02 12.00 13.57
N ARG A 382 10.46 12.54 14.70
CA ARG A 382 9.56 13.23 15.65
C ARG A 382 10.10 14.58 16.09
N TYR A 383 9.18 15.47 16.46
CA TYR A 383 9.47 16.82 16.94
C TYR A 383 8.67 17.13 18.21
N GLY A 384 9.32 17.78 19.16
CA GLY A 384 8.71 18.19 20.42
C GLY A 384 9.35 19.45 21.00
N ASP A 385 9.07 19.74 22.27
CA ASP A 385 9.52 20.97 22.93
C ASP A 385 11.06 21.12 22.99
N ALA A 386 11.79 20.01 22.93
CA ALA A 386 13.26 19.97 22.89
C ALA A 386 13.85 19.96 21.46
N GLY A 387 13.02 20.00 20.42
CA GLY A 387 13.43 19.92 19.01
C GLY A 387 13.23 18.54 18.40
N TRP A 388 14.02 18.23 17.37
CA TRP A 388 13.98 16.97 16.62
C TRP A 388 14.58 15.80 17.41
N PHE A 389 13.89 14.67 17.40
CA PHE A 389 14.31 13.43 18.08
C PHE A 389 13.81 12.19 17.33
N ASP A 390 14.07 11.01 17.89
CA ASP A 390 13.68 9.72 17.32
C ASP A 390 14.35 9.49 15.94
N TRP A 391 15.68 9.38 15.97
CA TRP A 391 16.53 9.27 14.77
C TRP A 391 16.52 7.85 14.25
N GLN A 392 16.01 7.64 13.03
CA GLN A 392 15.78 6.32 12.45
C GLN A 392 16.20 6.27 10.97
N PRO A 393 16.41 5.07 10.40
CA PRO A 393 16.54 4.91 8.95
C PRO A 393 15.34 5.52 8.24
N MET A 394 15.56 6.15 7.08
CA MET A 394 14.45 6.66 6.29
C MET A 394 13.85 5.54 5.45
N SER A 395 12.53 5.36 5.50
CA SER A 395 11.88 4.37 4.64
C SER A 395 12.15 4.70 3.16
N ALA A 396 12.77 3.76 2.44
CA ALA A 396 12.99 3.88 1.00
C ALA A 396 11.67 3.92 0.21
N LEU A 397 10.57 3.43 0.81
CA LEU A 397 9.23 3.52 0.25
C LEU A 397 8.90 4.96 -0.17
N TYR A 398 9.20 5.97 0.63
CA TYR A 398 8.82 7.35 0.32
C TYR A 398 9.44 7.92 -0.96
N PRO A 399 10.78 7.99 -1.10
CA PRO A 399 11.38 8.54 -2.31
C PRO A 399 11.13 7.65 -3.52
N VAL A 400 11.03 6.33 -3.36
CA VAL A 400 10.73 5.40 -4.46
C VAL A 400 9.29 5.58 -4.95
N TYR A 401 8.31 5.73 -4.06
CA TYR A 401 6.91 5.96 -4.45
C TYR A 401 6.76 7.32 -5.14
N LEU A 402 7.42 8.37 -4.63
CA LEU A 402 7.42 9.69 -5.26
C LEU A 402 8.03 9.65 -6.67
N TRP A 403 9.21 9.03 -6.82
CA TRP A 403 9.83 8.83 -8.13
C TRP A 403 8.95 7.98 -9.05
N HIS A 404 8.30 6.93 -8.53
CA HIS A 404 7.41 6.09 -9.32
C HIS A 404 6.25 6.90 -9.93
N LEU A 405 5.63 7.76 -9.11
CA LEU A 405 4.55 8.64 -9.53
C LEU A 405 5.03 9.76 -10.48
N SER A 406 6.17 10.39 -10.22
CA SER A 406 6.61 11.54 -11.03
C SER A 406 7.38 11.14 -12.29
N MET A 407 8.18 10.06 -12.21
CA MET A 407 9.26 9.69 -13.14
C MET A 407 10.24 10.84 -13.44
N ARG A 408 10.39 11.79 -12.51
CA ARG A 408 11.33 12.91 -12.67
C ARG A 408 12.74 12.50 -12.26
N ASP A 409 13.72 13.03 -12.98
CA ASP A 409 15.14 12.79 -12.69
C ASP A 409 15.53 13.28 -11.30
N ASP A 410 15.02 14.43 -10.84
CA ASP A 410 15.34 14.96 -9.51
C ASP A 410 14.75 14.11 -8.37
N ASP A 411 13.64 13.42 -8.59
CA ASP A 411 13.10 12.43 -7.64
C ASP A 411 13.93 11.13 -7.67
N TRP A 412 14.45 10.72 -8.82
CA TRP A 412 15.42 9.62 -8.91
C TRP A 412 16.72 9.93 -8.16
N GLU A 413 17.25 11.15 -8.34
CA GLU A 413 18.44 11.60 -7.61
C GLU A 413 18.24 11.57 -6.09
N ARG A 414 17.01 11.74 -5.58
CA ARG A 414 16.72 11.58 -4.14
C ARG A 414 16.91 10.14 -3.69
N VAL A 415 16.44 9.18 -4.48
CA VAL A 415 16.64 7.75 -4.24
C VAL A 415 18.13 7.41 -4.22
N GLU A 416 18.89 7.88 -5.23
CA GLU A 416 20.33 7.63 -5.31
C GLU A 416 21.10 8.27 -4.15
N ARG A 417 20.79 9.53 -3.79
CA ARG A 417 21.41 10.19 -2.63
C ARG A 417 21.13 9.49 -1.31
N LEU A 418 19.95 8.89 -1.14
CA LEU A 418 19.64 8.11 0.05
C LEU A 418 20.47 6.82 0.06
N GLN A 419 20.48 6.09 -1.07
CA GLN A 419 21.28 4.87 -1.23
C GLN A 419 22.76 5.09 -0.96
N GLU A 420 23.36 6.18 -1.45
CA GLU A 420 24.77 6.51 -1.24
C GLU A 420 25.13 6.76 0.23
N LYS A 421 24.16 7.18 1.05
CA LYS A 421 24.38 7.55 2.46
C LYS A 421 24.09 6.42 3.43
N GLU A 422 23.28 5.44 3.04
CA GLU A 422 22.96 4.29 3.89
C GLU A 422 24.09 3.26 3.91
N ALA A 423 24.32 2.66 5.08
CA ALA A 423 25.35 1.63 5.25
C ALA A 423 24.92 0.23 4.77
N ASN A 424 23.66 0.06 4.36
CA ASN A 424 23.08 -1.23 3.97
C ASN A 424 23.24 -1.51 2.47
N ASP A 425 23.38 -2.78 2.11
CA ASP A 425 23.40 -3.20 0.71
C ASP A 425 21.98 -3.27 0.14
N TRP A 426 21.66 -2.32 -0.73
CA TRP A 426 20.37 -2.21 -1.39
C TRP A 426 20.08 -3.35 -2.39
N ASN A 427 21.01 -4.27 -2.66
CA ASN A 427 20.74 -5.45 -3.49
C ASN A 427 20.22 -6.66 -2.68
N GLN A 428 20.19 -6.56 -1.36
CA GLN A 428 19.76 -7.68 -0.52
C GLN A 428 18.23 -7.84 -0.54
N VAL A 429 17.83 -9.10 -0.59
CA VAL A 429 16.44 -9.55 -0.51
C VAL A 429 16.33 -10.46 0.69
N HIS A 430 15.35 -10.23 1.56
CA HIS A 430 15.18 -10.97 2.79
C HIS A 430 13.78 -11.56 2.90
N SER A 431 13.66 -12.74 3.49
CA SER A 431 12.33 -13.27 3.86
C SER A 431 11.89 -12.63 5.18
N PHE A 432 11.10 -11.56 5.11
CA PHE A 432 10.48 -10.89 6.26
C PHE A 432 9.12 -10.30 5.91
N ARG A 433 8.31 -10.05 6.93
CA ARG A 433 7.05 -9.32 6.83
C ARG A 433 7.18 -8.10 7.75
N ASP A 434 6.98 -6.91 7.22
CA ASP A 434 6.67 -5.72 8.01
C ASP A 434 5.15 -5.50 8.07
N LYS A 435 4.68 -4.42 8.72
CA LYS A 435 3.23 -4.13 8.79
C LYS A 435 2.63 -3.93 7.39
N HIS A 436 3.41 -3.37 6.46
CA HIS A 436 2.96 -3.00 5.12
C HIS A 436 2.92 -4.16 4.12
N ASP A 437 3.45 -5.35 4.50
CA ASP A 437 3.75 -6.46 3.58
C ASP A 437 4.60 -5.96 2.39
N ALA A 438 5.59 -5.11 2.71
CA ALA A 438 6.47 -4.40 1.79
C ALA A 438 7.95 -4.51 2.25
N GLY A 439 8.80 -3.58 1.79
CA GLY A 439 10.16 -3.40 2.28
C GLY A 439 11.27 -3.91 1.35
N HIS A 440 10.93 -4.23 0.09
CA HIS A 440 11.88 -4.55 -0.97
C HIS A 440 11.97 -3.48 -2.05
N GLU A 441 11.63 -2.22 -1.74
CA GLU A 441 11.78 -1.10 -2.69
C GLU A 441 13.24 -0.90 -3.11
N GLN A 442 14.18 -1.01 -2.16
CA GLN A 442 15.62 -0.86 -2.39
C GLN A 442 16.16 -1.86 -3.45
N PRO A 443 15.99 -3.19 -3.28
CA PRO A 443 16.45 -4.14 -4.30
C PRO A 443 15.67 -4.09 -5.60
N TRP A 444 14.39 -3.69 -5.56
CA TRP A 444 13.58 -3.51 -6.75
C TRP A 444 14.07 -2.34 -7.63
N VAL A 445 14.34 -1.16 -7.06
CA VAL A 445 14.84 -0.03 -7.87
C VAL A 445 16.24 -0.27 -8.41
N ASN A 446 17.09 -1.00 -7.67
CA ASN A 446 18.38 -1.45 -8.21
C ASN A 446 18.20 -2.45 -9.36
N PHE A 447 17.19 -3.32 -9.32
CA PHE A 447 16.85 -4.18 -10.45
C PHE A 447 16.41 -3.37 -11.68
N LEU A 448 15.51 -2.40 -11.50
CA LEU A 448 15.07 -1.49 -12.57
C LEU A 448 16.23 -0.68 -13.17
N ALA A 449 17.23 -0.34 -12.35
CA ALA A 449 18.46 0.32 -12.78
C ALA A 449 19.52 -0.64 -13.37
N GLY A 450 19.22 -1.94 -13.49
CA GLY A 450 20.13 -2.95 -14.07
C GLY A 450 21.27 -3.41 -13.14
N ARG A 451 21.20 -3.10 -11.84
CA ARG A 451 22.24 -3.39 -10.83
C ARG A 451 21.95 -4.65 -9.99
N ASN A 452 20.75 -5.24 -10.10
CA ASN A 452 20.32 -6.39 -9.29
C ASN A 452 19.59 -7.45 -10.13
N SER A 453 20.28 -8.08 -11.08
CA SER A 453 19.64 -8.92 -12.13
C SER A 453 18.97 -10.21 -11.64
N ASP A 454 19.35 -10.71 -10.46
CA ASP A 454 18.79 -11.93 -9.85
C ASP A 454 17.57 -11.66 -8.95
N TYR A 455 17.27 -10.38 -8.69
CA TYR A 455 16.15 -9.93 -7.87
C TYR A 455 14.81 -10.60 -8.22
N PRO A 456 14.38 -10.73 -9.50
CA PRO A 456 13.09 -11.33 -9.82
C PRO A 456 12.92 -12.76 -9.31
N GLU A 457 13.99 -13.55 -9.27
CA GLU A 457 13.94 -14.89 -8.69
C GLU A 457 13.99 -14.83 -7.15
N ARG A 458 14.90 -14.01 -6.61
CA ARG A 458 15.13 -13.91 -5.16
C ARG A 458 13.91 -13.41 -4.39
N ILE A 459 13.20 -12.41 -4.89
CA ILE A 459 12.02 -11.86 -4.21
C ILE A 459 10.91 -12.90 -4.11
N GLN A 460 10.68 -13.68 -5.17
CA GLN A 460 9.66 -14.71 -5.18
C GLN A 460 10.00 -15.89 -4.26
N GLN A 461 11.28 -16.28 -4.19
CA GLN A 461 11.75 -17.28 -3.23
C GLN A 461 11.61 -16.78 -1.79
N ALA A 462 11.95 -15.52 -1.52
CA ALA A 462 11.79 -14.91 -0.21
C ALA A 462 10.31 -14.88 0.21
N THR A 463 9.41 -14.51 -0.69
CA THR A 463 7.96 -14.56 -0.47
C THR A 463 7.51 -16.00 -0.21
N TYR A 464 7.89 -16.97 -1.05
CA TYR A 464 7.56 -18.38 -0.83
C TYR A 464 8.00 -18.90 0.54
N GLN A 465 9.20 -18.54 0.99
CA GLN A 465 9.68 -18.86 2.35
C GLN A 465 8.77 -18.28 3.44
N GLN A 466 8.24 -17.06 3.26
CA GLN A 466 7.29 -16.48 4.21
C GLN A 466 6.00 -17.31 4.27
N LEU A 467 5.44 -17.67 3.12
CA LEU A 467 4.24 -18.49 3.02
C LEU A 467 4.44 -19.83 3.76
N CYS A 468 5.55 -20.52 3.50
CA CYS A 468 5.87 -21.77 4.17
C CYS A 468 5.99 -21.61 5.69
N ARG A 469 6.64 -20.54 6.16
CA ARG A 469 6.78 -20.25 7.59
C ARG A 469 5.42 -19.97 8.23
N ARG A 470 4.58 -19.11 7.64
CA ARG A 470 3.24 -18.77 8.16
C ARG A 470 2.36 -20.02 8.25
N MET A 471 2.41 -20.88 7.23
CA MET A 471 1.73 -22.18 7.27
C MET A 471 2.27 -23.14 8.33
N ALA A 472 3.57 -23.12 8.61
CA ALA A 472 4.13 -23.89 9.71
C ALA A 472 3.68 -23.35 11.07
N GLN A 473 3.54 -22.02 11.21
CA GLN A 473 3.00 -21.37 12.40
C GLN A 473 1.54 -21.74 12.60
N THR A 474 0.67 -21.58 11.60
CA THR A 474 -0.76 -21.96 11.67
C THR A 474 -0.94 -23.43 12.08
N ARG A 475 -0.15 -24.36 11.53
CA ARG A 475 -0.24 -25.78 11.92
C ARG A 475 0.22 -26.08 13.34
N ALA A 476 1.16 -25.30 13.86
CA ALA A 476 1.73 -25.49 15.20
C ALA A 476 0.97 -24.72 16.27
N ASP A 477 0.14 -23.78 15.87
CA ASP A 477 -0.60 -22.89 16.75
C ASP A 477 -1.69 -23.66 17.52
N GLN A 478 -1.66 -23.49 18.84
CA GLN A 478 -2.61 -24.06 19.80
C GLN A 478 -3.34 -22.98 20.60
N ASP A 479 -3.02 -21.70 20.36
CA ASP A 479 -3.48 -20.57 21.15
C ASP A 479 -4.72 -19.91 20.54
N VAL A 480 -5.18 -20.35 19.35
CA VAL A 480 -6.46 -19.90 18.82
C VAL A 480 -7.61 -20.34 19.73
N GLY A 481 -8.45 -19.36 20.05
CA GLY A 481 -9.62 -19.49 20.88
C GLY A 481 -10.30 -18.13 20.99
N THR A 482 -11.26 -17.95 21.88
CA THR A 482 -11.94 -16.64 22.00
C THR A 482 -11.13 -15.57 22.74
N GLN A 483 -9.98 -15.95 23.34
CA GLN A 483 -9.15 -15.08 24.16
C GLN A 483 -7.69 -15.14 23.73
N HIS A 484 -7.34 -14.37 22.70
CA HIS A 484 -5.96 -14.20 22.24
C HIS A 484 -5.70 -12.75 21.84
N HIS A 485 -4.47 -12.39 21.47
CA HIS A 485 -4.16 -11.04 21.02
C HIS A 485 -4.66 -10.83 19.59
N ILE A 486 -5.28 -9.69 19.26
CA ILE A 486 -5.92 -9.45 17.95
C ILE A 486 -4.96 -9.64 16.77
N HIS A 487 -3.69 -9.22 16.90
CA HIS A 487 -2.69 -9.44 15.86
C HIS A 487 -2.40 -10.92 15.55
N HIS A 488 -2.82 -11.89 16.36
CA HIS A 488 -2.47 -13.30 16.18
C HIS A 488 -2.83 -13.82 14.79
N TRP A 489 -4.04 -13.52 14.30
CA TRP A 489 -4.44 -13.89 12.95
C TRP A 489 -3.72 -13.08 11.87
N GLN A 490 -3.37 -11.81 12.13
CA GLN A 490 -2.59 -11.00 11.18
C GLN A 490 -1.21 -11.59 10.92
N TRP A 491 -0.54 -12.09 11.97
CA TRP A 491 0.75 -12.79 11.83
C TRP A 491 0.63 -14.05 10.97
N GLY A 492 -0.56 -14.66 10.92
CA GLY A 492 -0.87 -15.84 10.13
C GLY A 492 -1.26 -15.59 8.68
N ASN A 493 -1.56 -14.35 8.25
CA ASN A 493 -2.03 -14.04 6.88
C ASN A 493 -1.14 -14.74 5.84
N PRO A 494 -1.65 -15.70 5.04
CA PRO A 494 -0.79 -16.56 4.24
C PRO A 494 -0.54 -16.01 2.83
N VAL A 495 -1.00 -14.80 2.54
CA VAL A 495 -0.87 -14.17 1.21
C VAL A 495 0.11 -13.01 1.30
N SER A 496 0.84 -12.77 0.21
CA SER A 496 1.69 -11.60 0.04
C SER A 496 1.67 -11.12 -1.40
N SER A 497 1.61 -9.80 -1.62
CA SER A 497 1.42 -9.23 -2.96
C SER A 497 2.65 -8.54 -3.54
N GLU A 498 3.59 -8.09 -2.70
CA GLU A 498 4.69 -7.20 -3.09
C GLU A 498 5.47 -7.72 -4.31
N ALA A 499 5.96 -8.96 -4.24
CA ALA A 499 6.75 -9.57 -5.30
C ALA A 499 6.01 -9.57 -6.65
N LEU A 500 4.70 -9.88 -6.62
CA LEU A 500 3.90 -9.93 -7.84
C LEU A 500 3.63 -8.52 -8.37
N ILE A 501 3.41 -7.53 -7.50
CA ILE A 501 3.16 -6.14 -7.90
C ILE A 501 4.41 -5.54 -8.54
N GLN A 502 5.56 -5.68 -7.89
CA GLN A 502 6.85 -5.17 -8.37
C GLN A 502 7.24 -5.80 -9.71
N LEU A 503 7.08 -7.13 -9.85
CA LEU A 503 7.48 -7.84 -11.06
C LEU A 503 6.46 -7.76 -12.20
N THR A 504 5.16 -7.88 -11.94
CA THR A 504 4.17 -7.93 -13.02
C THR A 504 3.69 -6.54 -13.40
N MET A 505 3.45 -5.65 -12.44
CA MET A 505 2.78 -4.37 -12.66
C MET A 505 3.74 -3.17 -12.71
N GLY A 506 5.02 -3.37 -12.33
CA GLY A 506 6.02 -2.31 -12.32
C GLY A 506 5.68 -1.21 -11.32
N ALA A 507 5.29 -1.62 -10.11
CA ALA A 507 4.78 -0.73 -9.07
C ALA A 507 5.37 -1.07 -7.70
N PRO A 508 5.52 -0.08 -6.80
CA PRO A 508 5.70 -0.37 -5.38
C PRO A 508 4.43 -0.99 -4.79
N GLN A 509 4.55 -1.65 -3.63
CA GLN A 509 3.40 -2.07 -2.84
C GLN A 509 2.55 -0.83 -2.49
N PRO A 510 1.21 -0.87 -2.59
CA PRO A 510 0.36 0.23 -2.15
C PRO A 510 0.64 0.61 -0.69
N ILE A 511 0.56 1.90 -0.39
CA ILE A 511 0.71 2.37 0.99
C ILE A 511 -0.39 1.73 1.83
N TYR A 512 0.03 1.04 2.89
CA TYR A 512 -0.87 0.25 3.72
C TYR A 512 -1.94 1.11 4.44
N ASN A 513 -1.60 2.35 4.79
CA ASN A 513 -2.48 3.31 5.45
C ASN A 513 -3.33 4.11 4.45
N GLY A 514 -4.01 3.41 3.54
CA GLY A 514 -5.01 3.99 2.65
C GLY A 514 -4.59 4.21 1.19
N GLY A 515 -3.43 3.74 0.75
CA GLY A 515 -2.96 3.94 -0.63
C GLY A 515 -3.74 3.14 -1.67
N LEU A 516 -4.00 3.76 -2.82
CA LEU A 516 -4.51 3.07 -4.01
C LEU A 516 -3.37 2.42 -4.81
N LEU A 517 -3.69 1.42 -5.64
CA LEU A 517 -2.70 0.74 -6.48
C LEU A 517 -2.32 1.58 -7.70
N HIS A 518 -1.24 2.35 -7.62
CA HIS A 518 -0.65 3.04 -8.77
C HIS A 518 0.32 2.11 -9.51
N ALA A 519 0.02 1.77 -10.77
CA ALA A 519 0.83 0.83 -11.54
C ALA A 519 1.11 1.26 -12.97
N ARG A 520 2.13 0.68 -13.58
CA ARG A 520 2.55 1.00 -14.96
C ARG A 520 1.76 0.22 -15.99
N VAL A 521 1.42 -1.02 -15.66
CA VAL A 521 0.69 -1.93 -16.55
C VAL A 521 -0.24 -2.84 -15.74
N ARG A 522 -1.39 -3.15 -16.32
CA ARG A 522 -2.36 -4.12 -15.80
C ARG A 522 -2.70 -5.13 -16.90
N TYR A 523 -3.00 -6.37 -16.51
CA TYR A 523 -3.27 -7.47 -17.43
C TYR A 523 -4.70 -7.98 -17.30
N PHE A 524 -5.20 -8.57 -18.37
CA PHE A 524 -6.50 -9.20 -18.43
C PHE A 524 -6.43 -10.53 -19.19
N ASP A 525 -7.07 -11.55 -18.62
CA ASP A 525 -7.27 -12.85 -19.24
C ASP A 525 -8.50 -12.75 -20.15
N VAL A 526 -8.24 -12.74 -21.46
CA VAL A 526 -9.28 -12.58 -22.49
C VAL A 526 -10.17 -13.82 -22.58
N GLU A 527 -9.61 -15.01 -22.35
CA GLU A 527 -10.33 -16.28 -22.43
C GLU A 527 -11.32 -16.42 -21.28
N ARG A 528 -10.87 -16.10 -20.06
CA ARG A 528 -11.70 -16.16 -18.84
C ARG A 528 -12.49 -14.88 -18.57
N ARG A 529 -12.23 -13.81 -19.34
CA ARG A 529 -12.88 -12.50 -19.22
C ARG A 529 -12.80 -11.93 -17.80
N ARG A 530 -11.59 -11.88 -17.26
CA ARG A 530 -11.29 -11.37 -15.92
C ARG A 530 -9.95 -10.64 -15.86
N PRO A 531 -9.71 -9.77 -14.86
CA PRO A 531 -8.39 -9.21 -14.64
C PRO A 531 -7.37 -10.29 -14.26
N GLY A 532 -6.10 -9.96 -14.51
CA GLY A 532 -4.93 -10.76 -14.21
C GLY A 532 -4.32 -11.46 -15.42
N LEU A 533 -3.13 -12.03 -15.21
CA LEU A 533 -2.47 -12.84 -16.22
C LEU A 533 -3.24 -14.16 -16.45
N PRO A 534 -3.35 -14.63 -17.71
CA PRO A 534 -3.87 -15.96 -17.99
C PRO A 534 -3.10 -17.06 -17.26
N ALA A 535 -3.71 -18.23 -17.14
CA ALA A 535 -2.99 -19.43 -16.71
C ALA A 535 -1.73 -19.65 -17.56
N ASP A 536 -0.66 -20.15 -16.95
CA ASP A 536 0.64 -20.40 -17.61
C ASP A 536 1.40 -19.16 -18.12
N VAL A 537 0.83 -17.95 -18.06
CA VAL A 537 1.54 -16.72 -18.47
C VAL A 537 2.22 -16.09 -17.27
N ALA A 538 3.50 -15.77 -17.40
CA ALA A 538 4.24 -14.95 -16.46
C ALA A 538 4.64 -13.62 -17.11
N ALA A 539 4.72 -12.56 -16.31
CA ALA A 539 5.13 -11.23 -16.76
C ALA A 539 6.25 -10.66 -15.88
N LEU A 540 7.17 -9.94 -16.51
CA LEU A 540 8.25 -9.21 -15.84
C LEU A 540 8.37 -7.80 -16.43
N VAL A 541 8.18 -6.78 -15.62
CA VAL A 541 8.56 -5.40 -15.93
C VAL A 541 10.06 -5.28 -15.71
N GLU A 542 10.81 -5.09 -16.79
CA GLU A 542 12.28 -5.06 -16.75
C GLU A 542 12.84 -3.66 -16.51
N SER A 543 12.15 -2.62 -16.97
CA SER A 543 12.59 -1.23 -16.81
C SER A 543 11.43 -0.25 -16.98
N LEU A 544 11.57 0.91 -16.33
CA LEU A 544 10.60 2.00 -16.33
C LEU A 544 11.31 3.32 -16.69
N ALA A 545 10.69 4.11 -17.55
CA ALA A 545 11.01 5.53 -17.76
C ALA A 545 9.71 6.33 -17.89
N ALA A 546 9.79 7.66 -17.95
CA ALA A 546 8.62 8.54 -18.03
C ALA A 546 7.74 8.25 -19.25
N ASP A 547 8.35 7.91 -20.38
CA ASP A 547 7.71 7.70 -21.69
C ASP A 547 7.70 6.23 -22.14
N ARG A 548 8.13 5.30 -21.26
CA ARG A 548 8.43 3.92 -21.67
C ARG A 548 8.25 2.90 -20.56
N THR A 549 7.66 1.76 -20.89
CA THR A 549 7.54 0.57 -20.03
C THR A 549 8.06 -0.65 -20.79
N VAL A 550 9.00 -1.40 -20.23
CA VAL A 550 9.47 -2.65 -20.85
C VAL A 550 8.91 -3.86 -20.11
N VAL A 551 8.24 -4.75 -20.83
CA VAL A 551 7.62 -5.96 -20.28
C VAL A 551 8.07 -7.18 -21.04
N ARG A 552 8.44 -8.25 -20.34
CA ARG A 552 8.64 -9.59 -20.90
C ARG A 552 7.49 -10.49 -20.49
N LEU A 553 6.90 -11.18 -21.46
CA LEU A 553 5.84 -12.16 -21.27
C LEU A 553 6.35 -13.53 -21.68
N VAL A 554 6.04 -14.55 -20.89
CA VAL A 554 6.44 -15.95 -21.15
C VAL A 554 5.24 -16.85 -20.92
N ASN A 555 4.91 -17.69 -21.91
CA ASN A 555 3.96 -18.78 -21.72
C ASN A 555 4.72 -20.06 -21.34
N THR A 556 4.52 -20.52 -20.10
CA THR A 556 5.17 -21.70 -19.54
C THR A 556 4.50 -23.02 -19.96
N SER A 557 3.39 -22.97 -20.71
CA SER A 557 2.69 -24.15 -21.18
C SER A 557 3.37 -24.75 -22.42
N ALA A 558 3.53 -26.07 -22.43
CA ALA A 558 3.98 -26.80 -23.62
C ALA A 558 2.85 -27.09 -24.63
N THR A 559 1.58 -26.85 -24.26
CA THR A 559 0.43 -27.29 -25.08
C THR A 559 -0.66 -26.26 -25.28
N GLN A 560 -0.78 -25.27 -24.40
CA GLN A 560 -1.86 -24.29 -24.44
C GLN A 560 -1.34 -22.96 -24.95
N ALA A 561 -2.01 -22.41 -25.97
CA ALA A 561 -1.87 -21.00 -26.29
C ALA A 561 -2.64 -20.17 -25.26
N ARG A 562 -2.21 -18.94 -25.04
CA ARG A 562 -2.84 -18.00 -24.11
C ARG A 562 -2.94 -16.63 -24.73
N THR A 563 -4.04 -15.93 -24.50
CA THR A 563 -4.19 -14.54 -24.92
C THR A 563 -4.27 -13.62 -23.72
N VAL A 564 -3.38 -12.63 -23.66
CA VAL A 564 -3.35 -11.61 -22.62
C VAL A 564 -3.58 -10.23 -23.23
N LEU A 565 -4.38 -9.43 -22.54
CA LEU A 565 -4.62 -8.03 -22.87
C LEU A 565 -3.89 -7.13 -21.87
N LEU A 566 -3.11 -6.19 -22.37
CA LEU A 566 -2.34 -5.22 -21.58
C LEU A 566 -3.04 -3.86 -21.61
N GLN A 567 -3.17 -3.25 -20.44
CA GLN A 567 -3.63 -1.88 -20.25
C GLN A 567 -2.52 -1.03 -19.62
N ALA A 568 -2.35 0.19 -20.12
CA ALA A 568 -1.46 1.17 -19.52
C ALA A 568 -2.11 1.77 -18.27
N GLY A 569 -1.43 1.70 -17.12
CA GLY A 569 -1.99 2.18 -15.86
C GLY A 569 -2.89 1.16 -15.15
N ALA A 570 -3.03 1.30 -13.82
CA ALA A 570 -3.95 0.48 -13.04
C ALA A 570 -5.43 0.81 -13.33
N PHE A 571 -5.69 2.07 -13.69
CA PHE A 571 -6.99 2.70 -13.86
C PHE A 571 -7.23 3.16 -15.31
N GLY A 572 -6.36 2.76 -16.25
CA GLY A 572 -6.45 3.18 -17.67
C GLY A 572 -6.01 4.63 -17.91
N GLU A 573 -5.41 5.26 -16.91
CA GLU A 573 -4.99 6.67 -16.88
C GLU A 573 -3.79 6.95 -17.79
N HIS A 574 -3.07 5.91 -18.20
CA HIS A 574 -1.97 5.99 -19.17
C HIS A 574 -2.43 5.50 -20.55
N ARG A 575 -1.61 5.75 -21.57
CA ARG A 575 -1.86 5.29 -22.95
C ARG A 575 -0.60 4.71 -23.57
N PHE A 576 -0.66 3.45 -24.01
CA PHE A 576 0.36 2.93 -24.93
C PHE A 576 0.16 3.54 -26.32
N THR A 577 1.27 3.96 -26.94
CA THR A 577 1.29 4.61 -28.26
C THR A 577 2.00 3.79 -29.32
N ALA A 578 2.96 2.95 -28.92
CA ALA A 578 3.64 2.01 -29.80
C ALA A 578 4.20 0.85 -28.99
N ALA A 579 4.40 -0.29 -29.65
CA ALA A 579 5.07 -1.46 -29.11
C ALA A 579 6.17 -1.92 -30.07
N GLU A 580 7.42 -1.90 -29.62
CA GLU A 580 8.53 -2.53 -30.32
C GLU A 580 8.81 -3.92 -29.74
N TYR A 581 9.09 -4.89 -30.60
CA TYR A 581 9.33 -6.27 -30.20
C TYR A 581 10.22 -6.98 -31.23
N GLU A 582 10.70 -8.16 -30.86
CA GLU A 582 11.44 -9.03 -31.77
C GLU A 582 10.52 -10.13 -32.31
N SER A 583 10.62 -10.42 -33.60
CA SER A 583 9.90 -11.51 -34.26
C SER A 583 10.86 -12.42 -35.00
N ARG A 584 10.52 -13.70 -35.03
CA ARG A 584 11.33 -14.75 -35.64
C ARG A 584 11.46 -14.60 -37.17
N THR A 585 12.65 -14.88 -37.68
CA THR A 585 12.94 -15.02 -39.13
C THR A 585 13.41 -16.41 -39.53
N SER A 586 13.80 -17.26 -38.58
CA SER A 586 14.20 -18.64 -38.84
C SER A 586 13.00 -19.59 -39.02
N GLU A 587 13.25 -20.74 -39.64
CA GLU A 587 12.29 -21.84 -39.77
C GLU A 587 12.20 -22.70 -38.50
N TRP A 588 11.93 -22.11 -37.34
CA TRP A 588 11.64 -22.87 -36.11
C TRP A 588 10.15 -23.30 -36.08
N PRO A 589 9.79 -24.51 -35.58
CA PRO A 589 10.66 -25.56 -35.05
C PRO A 589 11.29 -26.45 -36.14
N GLY A 590 11.08 -26.10 -37.40
CA GLY A 590 11.49 -26.88 -38.56
C GLY A 590 10.52 -28.00 -38.89
N HIS A 591 10.95 -28.94 -39.72
CA HIS A 591 10.20 -30.15 -40.05
C HIS A 591 10.61 -31.31 -39.13
N LEU A 592 9.67 -32.23 -38.86
CA LEU A 592 10.02 -33.51 -38.23
C LEU A 592 10.98 -34.25 -39.17
N GLY A 593 12.19 -34.57 -38.69
CA GLY A 593 13.26 -35.11 -39.52
C GLY A 593 12.89 -36.40 -40.25
N GLY A 594 13.40 -36.55 -41.48
CA GLY A 594 13.43 -37.83 -42.22
C GLY A 594 14.69 -38.65 -41.93
N TYR A 595 14.96 -39.70 -42.71
CA TYR A 595 16.16 -40.58 -42.55
C TYR A 595 17.51 -39.84 -42.60
N ALA A 596 17.55 -38.62 -43.15
CA ALA A 596 18.71 -37.73 -43.21
C ALA A 596 18.55 -36.42 -42.39
N GLY A 597 17.59 -36.38 -41.46
CA GLY A 597 17.32 -35.19 -40.62
C GLY A 597 18.41 -34.94 -39.58
N THR A 598 18.50 -33.69 -39.11
CA THR A 598 19.30 -33.29 -37.94
C THR A 598 18.47 -33.40 -36.67
N TYR A 599 19.07 -33.86 -35.58
CA TYR A 599 18.47 -33.83 -34.23
C TYR A 599 18.62 -32.48 -33.53
N SER A 600 19.46 -31.58 -34.08
CA SER A 600 19.64 -30.22 -33.57
C SER A 600 18.68 -29.26 -34.29
N ALA A 601 17.97 -28.45 -33.52
CA ALA A 601 17.16 -27.35 -34.07
C ALA A 601 18.07 -26.29 -34.70
N GLU A 602 17.59 -25.62 -35.76
CA GLU A 602 18.29 -24.46 -36.30
C GLU A 602 18.29 -23.30 -35.30
N PRO A 603 19.36 -22.49 -35.24
CA PRO A 603 19.41 -21.32 -34.38
C PRO A 603 18.23 -20.37 -34.66
N VAL A 604 17.62 -19.84 -33.60
CA VAL A 604 16.57 -18.83 -33.75
C VAL A 604 17.19 -17.52 -34.22
N THR A 605 16.72 -17.03 -35.37
CA THR A 605 17.06 -15.68 -35.86
C THR A 605 15.85 -14.77 -35.74
N ARG A 606 16.11 -13.47 -35.58
CA ARG A 606 15.13 -12.47 -35.17
C ARG A 606 15.32 -11.16 -35.91
N GLN A 607 14.24 -10.39 -36.03
CA GLN A 607 14.23 -9.03 -36.54
C GLN A 607 13.35 -8.14 -35.64
N SER A 608 13.69 -6.86 -35.54
CA SER A 608 12.85 -5.90 -34.84
C SER A 608 11.58 -5.59 -35.64
N ARG A 609 10.47 -5.47 -34.92
CA ARG A 609 9.15 -5.06 -35.41
C ARG A 609 8.64 -3.93 -34.51
N SER A 610 7.73 -3.13 -35.06
CA SER A 610 6.99 -2.13 -34.31
C SER A 610 5.56 -2.09 -34.80
N VAL A 611 4.63 -1.79 -33.90
CA VAL A 611 3.21 -1.57 -34.18
C VAL A 611 2.71 -0.38 -33.38
N ASP A 612 1.89 0.44 -34.01
CA ASP A 612 1.20 1.53 -33.32
C ASP A 612 0.13 0.95 -32.38
N VAL A 613 0.01 1.57 -31.21
CA VAL A 613 -0.96 1.18 -30.18
C VAL A 613 -1.79 2.38 -29.79
N ASP A 614 -3.04 2.15 -29.39
CA ASP A 614 -3.90 3.19 -28.82
C ASP A 614 -4.60 2.63 -27.59
N GLY A 615 -3.96 2.83 -26.42
CA GLY A 615 -4.48 2.41 -25.12
C GLY A 615 -4.14 0.97 -24.75
N HIS A 616 -4.73 0.00 -25.46
CA HIS A 616 -4.63 -1.43 -25.13
C HIS A 616 -3.89 -2.25 -26.19
N LEU A 617 -3.19 -3.29 -25.73
CA LEU A 617 -2.45 -4.21 -26.60
C LEU A 617 -2.83 -5.66 -26.29
N GLN A 618 -3.31 -6.39 -27.30
CA GLN A 618 -3.56 -7.82 -27.18
C GLN A 618 -2.32 -8.61 -27.65
N VAL A 619 -1.93 -9.60 -26.85
CA VAL A 619 -0.80 -10.48 -27.14
C VAL A 619 -1.26 -11.93 -27.04
N GLU A 620 -1.15 -12.65 -28.16
CA GLU A 620 -1.28 -14.10 -28.19
C GLU A 620 0.10 -14.72 -27.96
N LEU A 621 0.19 -15.61 -26.98
CA LEU A 621 1.36 -16.39 -26.65
C LEU A 621 1.05 -17.87 -26.96
N PRO A 622 1.48 -18.39 -28.12
CA PRO A 622 1.46 -19.82 -28.39
C PRO A 622 2.27 -20.60 -27.34
N PRO A 623 2.11 -21.94 -27.29
CA PRO A 623 2.82 -22.75 -26.31
C PRO A 623 4.32 -22.52 -26.35
N SER A 624 4.92 -22.32 -25.18
CA SER A 624 6.38 -22.17 -25.00
C SER A 624 6.97 -21.01 -25.80
N MET A 625 6.18 -19.97 -26.06
CA MET A 625 6.65 -18.72 -26.67
C MET A 625 6.89 -17.65 -25.61
N GLU A 626 7.77 -16.72 -25.94
CA GLU A 626 7.99 -15.49 -25.20
C GLU A 626 7.98 -14.28 -26.11
N ILE A 627 7.77 -13.11 -25.52
CA ILE A 627 7.91 -11.83 -26.20
C ILE A 627 8.39 -10.77 -25.21
N ARG A 628 9.30 -9.93 -25.68
CA ARG A 628 9.73 -8.73 -24.98
C ARG A 628 9.16 -7.51 -25.71
N LEU A 629 8.36 -6.73 -24.99
CA LEU A 629 7.66 -5.56 -25.45
C LEU A 629 8.32 -4.31 -24.88
N ASN A 630 8.77 -3.43 -25.76
CA ASN A 630 9.15 -2.08 -25.42
C ASN A 630 7.97 -1.15 -25.75
N LEU A 631 7.23 -0.73 -24.72
CA LEU A 631 5.97 0.00 -24.85
C LEU A 631 6.20 1.50 -24.65
N ALA A 632 6.06 2.28 -25.72
CA ALA A 632 6.00 3.74 -25.62
C ALA A 632 4.71 4.15 -24.91
N THR A 633 4.82 4.94 -23.85
CA THR A 633 3.74 5.23 -22.89
C THR A 633 3.59 6.73 -22.70
N GLN A 634 2.38 7.26 -22.86
CA GLN A 634 2.02 8.57 -22.34
C GLN A 634 1.33 8.39 -20.99
N ARG A 635 1.78 9.11 -19.97
CA ARG A 635 1.27 8.99 -18.60
C ARG A 635 0.25 10.09 -18.30
N TYR A 636 -0.79 9.73 -17.54
CA TYR A 636 -1.86 10.63 -17.07
C TYR A 636 -2.49 11.44 -18.20
N VAL A 637 -2.91 10.76 -19.27
CA VAL A 637 -3.54 11.38 -20.46
C VAL A 637 -5.01 11.02 -20.62
N ASN A 638 -5.50 10.05 -19.87
CA ASN A 638 -6.88 9.61 -19.88
C ASN A 638 -7.51 9.83 -18.52
N GLU A 639 -8.83 9.98 -18.50
CA GLU A 639 -9.59 9.98 -17.27
C GLU A 639 -9.47 8.62 -16.56
N PRO A 640 -9.06 8.58 -15.28
CA PRO A 640 -8.89 7.33 -14.56
C PRO A 640 -10.25 6.72 -14.19
N SER A 641 -10.37 5.40 -14.31
CA SER A 641 -11.58 4.67 -13.87
C SER A 641 -11.27 3.22 -13.51
N TYR A 642 -12.23 2.54 -12.88
CA TYR A 642 -12.16 1.08 -12.77
C TYR A 642 -12.77 0.34 -13.96
N GLU A 643 -13.14 1.02 -15.06
CA GLU A 643 -13.70 0.33 -16.22
C GLU A 643 -12.73 -0.72 -16.76
N THR A 644 -13.28 -1.87 -17.15
CA THR A 644 -12.54 -3.00 -17.69
C THR A 644 -12.64 -3.00 -19.22
N PRO A 645 -11.56 -3.31 -19.94
CA PRO A 645 -11.57 -3.37 -21.41
C PRO A 645 -12.10 -4.70 -21.99
N LEU A 646 -12.71 -5.56 -21.18
CA LEU A 646 -13.15 -6.94 -21.52
C LEU A 646 -14.64 -7.12 -21.85
#